data_AF-A0A6J4L7J4-F1
#
_entry.id   AF-A0A6J4L7J4-F1
#
_cell.length_a   1.000
_cell.length_b   1.000
_cell.length_c   1.000
_cell.angle_alpha   90.00
_cell.angle_beta   90.00
_cell.angle_gamma   90.00
#
_symmetry.space_group_name_H-M   'P 1'
#
loop_
_entity.id
_entity.type
_entity.pdbx_description
1 polymer ?
#
loop_
_entity_poly.entity_id
_entity_poly.type
_entity_poly.pdbx_seq_one_letter_code
_entity_poly.pdbx_strand_id
1 'polypeptide(L)'
;MSRYADPRRCPDCAAAITTDDQSCPSCSLPLRGPLAGELYVTLAHADQVLTELRASVQASVQASEQASVQASAPLPAPALVPYATTKTPGTAPLRPRAPRSTGLSGASVPQLLLGLGALCLLVAALVFLAVTWSVMGVGGRTATLVVFTAVAGTVTALVARKGLRGATEALGLVTLGLVGLDVAGADNSGWFGDLATPSFLVVLGAVLAVSATAACLAVRATASRAFTGGEGVIGLAWFLVTLGVMDGSGSSAAGTLLATLLTAAGTAAAHRLGLLVATLVVAVVTALAWLSLLMAGVEAVLEELTVGHVWGDLAAWPLLAAGLLVTALALLPRWPLAVRGAGLSVGGAVLAFVVVCPALDDGTTPATLAVLAALAVALTVLGLVPLRWSVAAALTAGLGTVWAAMQTLVLGGSALDRVTTALASGGPLDGRFPAAEAVGGAQPWLLVPDLGLTVVAVLVARRLLGSTFPVLAGVEVAALAAAAATAALYPVPVWTVVAGLLVAGVLLLVADDLVPATVALAAGTVVATYADGLLAVALATVLLSSAVLHLRDRDGIVAEVAGLVTATSLAASVWVWGDLLDRPGEWVAVVGVVVVALLALVRRSAAVESGAALGVVGLSLAGLSAAPLDQASSWLAVYLTLAGAATCTEALLRPDRRWLGWAGGLLLAAASWVRLADVGVSEPEPYTLPAALALLVVGLVALRRRGGGDTVRLLGPGLGLALVPSLLWVLDDPATLRSLLLGLACLGLVLAGLRLQWTAPLVFGAAVGAAVVLRSAAPYVGDAVPRWATIGAAGVLLVALGITWEQRVREARGLLGYVRQLR
;
A
#
# COMPACT_ATOMS: atom_id res chain seq x y z
N MET A 1 1.88 -17.64 25.75
CA MET A 1 1.00 -16.44 25.83
C MET A 1 -0.23 -16.83 26.62
N SER A 2 -0.64 -16.04 27.62
CA SER A 2 -1.88 -16.29 28.36
C SER A 2 -3.07 -16.03 27.46
N ARG A 3 -3.92 -17.04 27.26
CA ARG A 3 -5.23 -16.91 26.62
C ARG A 3 -6.27 -16.67 27.71
N TYR A 4 -7.23 -15.79 27.44
CA TYR A 4 -8.35 -15.53 28.34
C TYR A 4 -9.34 -16.69 28.32
N ALA A 5 -9.56 -17.32 27.17
CA ALA A 5 -10.30 -18.58 27.05
C ALA A 5 -9.34 -19.78 27.06
N ASP A 6 -8.76 -20.07 28.22
CA ASP A 6 -7.98 -21.29 28.41
C ASP A 6 -8.88 -22.42 28.97
N PRO A 7 -9.19 -23.48 28.19
CA PRO A 7 -10.07 -24.56 28.63
C PRO A 7 -9.46 -25.41 29.75
N ARG A 8 -8.19 -25.21 30.11
CA ARG A 8 -7.49 -25.94 31.17
C ARG A 8 -7.36 -25.13 32.46
N ARG A 9 -7.92 -23.91 32.52
CA ARG A 9 -7.84 -23.04 33.71
C ARG A 9 -9.19 -22.44 34.06
N CYS A 10 -9.48 -22.35 35.35
CA CYS A 10 -10.67 -21.66 35.83
C CYS A 10 -10.57 -20.16 35.51
N PRO A 11 -11.60 -19.54 34.91
CA PRO A 11 -11.58 -18.11 34.59
C PRO A 11 -11.59 -17.19 35.82
N ASP A 12 -11.96 -17.71 36.99
CA ASP A 12 -12.02 -16.93 38.24
C ASP A 12 -10.71 -17.05 39.04
N CYS A 13 -10.37 -18.26 39.52
CA CYS A 13 -9.20 -18.46 40.39
C CYS A 13 -7.92 -18.97 39.68
N ALA A 14 -7.96 -19.15 38.35
CA ALA A 14 -6.87 -19.67 37.52
C ALA A 14 -6.32 -21.06 37.90
N ALA A 15 -6.98 -21.79 38.82
CA ALA A 15 -6.64 -23.17 39.13
C ALA A 15 -6.78 -24.06 37.88
N ALA A 16 -5.93 -25.08 37.77
CA ALA A 16 -6.02 -26.05 36.68
C ALA A 16 -7.35 -26.81 36.77
N ILE A 17 -8.07 -26.89 35.65
CA ILE A 17 -9.32 -27.62 35.49
C ILE A 17 -9.18 -28.63 34.35
N THR A 18 -9.92 -29.72 34.43
CA THR A 18 -10.07 -30.69 33.34
C THR A 18 -11.41 -30.48 32.65
N THR A 19 -11.51 -30.89 31.38
CA THR A 19 -12.75 -30.74 30.59
C THR A 19 -13.95 -31.53 31.14
N ASP A 20 -13.70 -32.47 32.06
CA ASP A 20 -14.73 -33.28 32.70
C ASP A 20 -15.25 -32.70 34.02
N ASP A 21 -14.62 -31.65 34.55
CA ASP A 21 -15.04 -31.02 35.81
C ASP A 21 -16.35 -30.24 35.63
N GLN A 22 -17.34 -30.56 36.46
CA GLN A 22 -18.63 -29.85 36.50
C GLN A 22 -18.52 -28.49 37.22
N SER A 23 -17.60 -28.39 38.18
CA SER A 23 -17.28 -27.18 38.92
C SER A 23 -15.79 -27.14 39.27
N CYS A 24 -15.24 -25.95 39.46
CA CYS A 24 -13.83 -25.78 39.77
C CYS A 24 -13.52 -26.38 41.16
N PRO A 25 -12.50 -27.24 41.31
CA PRO A 25 -12.16 -27.89 42.58
C PRO A 25 -11.62 -26.92 43.64
N SER A 26 -11.21 -25.70 43.25
CA SER A 26 -10.59 -24.73 44.15
C SER A 26 -11.54 -23.61 44.60
N CYS A 27 -12.41 -23.12 43.72
CA CYS A 27 -13.35 -22.02 44.02
C CYS A 27 -14.83 -22.42 43.88
N SER A 28 -15.13 -23.68 43.54
CA SER A 28 -16.49 -24.22 43.33
C SER A 28 -17.34 -23.55 42.23
N LEU A 29 -16.73 -22.73 41.35
CA LEU A 29 -17.41 -22.11 40.23
C LEU A 29 -17.99 -23.17 39.27
N PRO A 30 -19.28 -23.13 38.90
CA PRO A 30 -19.87 -24.05 37.93
C PRO A 30 -19.28 -23.80 36.53
N LEU A 31 -18.71 -24.84 35.92
CA LEU A 31 -18.03 -24.77 34.61
C LEU A 31 -18.94 -25.22 33.45
N ARG A 32 -20.13 -25.74 33.76
CA ARG A 32 -21.14 -26.17 32.80
C ARG A 32 -22.46 -25.42 32.97
N GLY A 33 -23.17 -25.23 31.87
CA GLY A 33 -24.44 -24.51 31.81
C GLY A 33 -24.40 -23.32 30.84
N PRO A 34 -25.56 -22.70 30.55
CA PRO A 34 -25.66 -21.64 29.55
C PRO A 34 -24.80 -20.42 29.89
N LEU A 35 -24.75 -20.02 31.16
CA LEU A 35 -23.95 -18.87 31.62
C LEU A 35 -22.43 -19.13 31.55
N ALA A 36 -21.99 -20.36 31.85
CA ALA A 36 -20.57 -20.73 31.70
C ALA A 36 -20.14 -20.75 30.23
N GLY A 37 -21.04 -21.17 29.33
CA GLY A 37 -20.84 -21.10 27.89
C GLY A 37 -20.75 -19.66 27.37
N GLU A 38 -21.65 -18.79 27.81
CA GLU A 38 -21.63 -17.35 27.46
C GLU A 38 -20.34 -16.66 27.93
N LEU A 39 -19.89 -16.98 29.15
CA LEU A 39 -18.61 -16.49 29.67
C LEU A 39 -17.43 -16.97 28.82
N TYR A 40 -17.38 -18.26 28.46
CA TYR A 40 -16.31 -18.80 27.64
C TYR A 40 -16.27 -18.16 26.25
N VAL A 41 -17.42 -17.97 25.59
CA VAL A 41 -17.53 -17.27 24.30
C VAL A 41 -17.02 -15.84 24.41
N THR A 42 -17.38 -15.14 25.49
CA THR A 42 -16.93 -13.76 25.73
C THR A 42 -15.41 -13.68 25.90
N LEU A 43 -14.82 -14.62 26.64
CA LEU A 43 -13.37 -14.71 26.83
C LEU A 43 -12.64 -15.08 25.52
N ALA A 44 -13.23 -15.94 24.68
CA ALA A 44 -12.68 -16.29 23.38
C ALA A 44 -12.72 -15.10 22.41
N HIS A 45 -13.78 -14.30 22.47
CA HIS A 45 -13.88 -13.05 21.72
C HIS A 45 -12.80 -12.04 22.17
N ALA A 46 -12.54 -11.94 23.48
CA ALA A 46 -11.47 -11.09 23.99
C ALA A 46 -10.08 -11.50 23.48
N ASP A 47 -9.80 -12.81 23.36
CA ASP A 47 -8.56 -13.33 22.75
C ASP A 47 -8.42 -12.94 21.26
N GLN A 48 -9.52 -12.94 20.51
CA GLN A 48 -9.53 -12.51 19.10
C GLN A 48 -9.18 -11.03 18.97
N VAL A 49 -9.86 -10.16 19.72
CA VAL A 49 -9.63 -8.70 19.69
C VAL A 49 -8.19 -8.35 20.06
N LEU A 50 -7.60 -9.08 21.00
CA LEU A 50 -6.19 -8.93 21.38
C LEU A 50 -5.21 -9.28 20.27
N THR A 51 -5.58 -10.26 19.44
CA THR A 51 -4.77 -10.67 18.29
C THR A 51 -4.80 -9.58 17.21
N GLU A 52 -5.97 -9.01 16.94
CA GLU A 52 -6.15 -7.89 16.00
C GLU A 52 -5.38 -6.65 16.44
N LEU A 53 -5.44 -6.29 17.73
CA LEU A 53 -4.68 -5.17 18.28
C LEU A 53 -3.17 -5.35 18.10
N ARG A 54 -2.63 -6.56 18.34
CA ARG A 54 -1.20 -6.82 18.12
C ARG A 54 -0.81 -6.68 16.65
N ALA A 55 -1.64 -7.15 15.74
CA ALA A 55 -1.43 -6.99 14.31
C ALA A 55 -1.37 -5.50 13.91
N SER A 56 -2.27 -4.67 14.46
CA SER A 56 -2.25 -3.21 14.21
C SER A 56 -0.98 -2.51 14.70
N VAL A 57 -0.45 -2.92 15.86
CA VAL A 57 0.81 -2.38 16.40
C VAL A 57 1.98 -2.77 15.49
N GLN A 58 2.05 -4.03 15.06
CA GLN A 58 3.10 -4.48 14.13
C GLN A 58 3.05 -3.74 12.79
N ALA A 59 1.85 -3.52 12.24
CA ALA A 59 1.67 -2.73 11.03
C ALA A 59 2.17 -1.28 11.20
N SER A 60 1.94 -0.66 12.36
CA SER A 60 2.40 0.70 12.66
C SER A 60 3.94 0.80 12.79
N VAL A 61 4.58 -0.24 13.34
CA VAL A 61 6.04 -0.33 13.45
C VAL A 61 6.68 -0.51 12.07
N GLN A 62 6.13 -1.39 11.23
CA GLN A 62 6.60 -1.60 9.86
C GLN A 62 6.44 -0.34 9.00
N ALA A 63 5.33 0.39 9.13
CA ALA A 63 5.14 1.67 8.44
C ALA A 63 6.18 2.72 8.86
N SER A 64 6.59 2.71 10.13
CA SER A 64 7.61 3.61 10.68
C SER A 64 9.03 3.24 10.21
N GLU A 65 9.33 1.94 10.09
CA GLU A 65 10.59 1.45 9.52
C GLU A 65 10.71 1.72 8.02
N GLN A 66 9.63 1.58 7.25
CA GLN A 66 9.64 1.93 5.82
C GLN A 66 9.87 3.43 5.59
N ALA A 67 9.29 4.29 6.45
CA ALA A 67 9.50 5.73 6.39
C ALA A 67 10.95 6.15 6.72
N SER A 68 11.64 5.43 7.62
CA SER A 68 13.03 5.72 7.98
C SER A 68 14.04 5.25 6.92
N VAL A 69 13.72 4.17 6.20
CA VAL A 69 14.52 3.69 5.07
C VAL A 69 14.42 4.65 3.87
N GLN A 70 13.24 5.22 3.59
CA GLN A 70 13.08 6.23 2.52
C GLN A 70 13.80 7.55 2.80
N ALA A 71 13.96 7.94 4.07
CA ALA A 71 14.69 9.15 4.45
C ALA A 71 16.22 9.02 4.33
N SER A 72 16.74 7.79 4.18
CA SER A 72 18.18 7.50 4.12
C SER A 72 18.70 7.26 2.70
N ALA A 73 17.86 7.42 1.68
CA ALA A 73 18.29 7.33 0.29
C ALA A 73 19.24 8.50 -0.06
N PRO A 74 20.43 8.24 -0.65
CA PRO A 74 21.36 9.30 -1.03
C PRO A 74 20.74 10.18 -2.12
N LEU A 75 20.63 11.48 -1.85
CA LEU A 75 20.26 12.48 -2.85
C LEU A 75 21.28 12.46 -4.01
N PRO A 76 20.82 12.49 -5.28
CA PRO A 76 21.72 12.59 -6.42
C PRO A 76 22.43 13.95 -6.42
N ALA A 77 23.74 13.93 -6.66
CA ALA A 77 24.58 15.13 -6.70
C ALA A 77 24.10 16.13 -7.78
N PRO A 78 24.06 17.43 -7.49
CA PRO A 78 23.62 18.42 -8.47
C PRO A 78 24.68 18.62 -9.56
N ALA A 79 24.24 18.60 -10.81
CA ALA A 79 25.06 18.93 -11.97
C ALA A 79 25.50 20.42 -11.93
N LEU A 80 26.79 20.66 -12.19
CA LEU A 80 27.39 21.97 -12.35
C LEU A 80 26.75 22.72 -13.53
N VAL A 81 26.12 23.87 -13.26
CA VAL A 81 25.67 24.84 -14.27
C VAL A 81 26.57 26.08 -14.17
N PRO A 82 27.07 26.65 -15.30
CA PRO A 82 27.94 27.82 -15.26
C PRO A 82 27.21 29.09 -14.81
N TYR A 83 27.89 29.89 -14.00
CA TYR A 83 27.39 31.06 -13.29
C TYR A 83 27.11 32.25 -14.25
N ALA A 84 25.87 32.71 -14.30
CA ALA A 84 25.53 34.03 -14.83
C ALA A 84 25.46 35.02 -13.66
N THR A 85 26.35 36.02 -13.67
CA THR A 85 26.46 37.08 -12.68
C THR A 85 25.24 38.01 -12.70
N THR A 86 24.42 37.99 -11.65
CA THR A 86 23.47 39.06 -11.36
C THR A 86 23.74 39.67 -9.98
N LYS A 87 23.75 41.01 -9.98
CA LYS A 87 24.03 41.93 -8.87
C LYS A 87 23.31 41.56 -7.58
N THR A 88 24.08 41.52 -6.49
CA THR A 88 23.63 41.56 -5.10
C THR A 88 23.00 42.91 -4.74
N PRO A 89 21.85 42.90 -4.03
CA PRO A 89 21.57 43.92 -3.05
C PRO A 89 21.34 43.31 -1.65
N GLY A 90 22.05 43.87 -0.66
CA GLY A 90 21.62 43.95 0.75
C GLY A 90 21.58 42.66 1.56
N THR A 91 22.68 42.37 2.27
CA THR A 91 22.69 41.45 3.41
C THR A 91 21.77 41.96 4.52
N ALA A 92 20.53 41.45 4.58
CA ALA A 92 19.73 41.49 5.80
C ALA A 92 20.34 40.52 6.83
N PRO A 93 20.41 40.88 8.13
CA PRO A 93 20.99 40.00 9.13
C PRO A 93 20.18 38.71 9.23
N LEU A 94 20.85 37.57 9.07
CA LEU A 94 20.31 36.24 9.33
C LEU A 94 19.80 36.20 10.79
N ARG A 95 18.48 36.27 10.97
CA ARG A 95 17.86 35.94 12.26
C ARG A 95 18.18 34.48 12.58
N PRO A 96 18.70 34.16 13.78
CA PRO A 96 18.89 32.77 14.16
C PRO A 96 17.53 32.06 14.13
N ARG A 97 17.46 30.99 13.32
CA ARG A 97 16.28 30.13 13.23
C ARG A 97 16.11 29.45 14.58
N ALA A 98 15.08 29.84 15.33
CA ALA A 98 14.75 29.20 16.58
C ALA A 98 14.54 27.68 16.34
N PRO A 99 14.99 26.82 17.27
CA PRO A 99 14.84 25.38 17.13
C PRO A 99 13.36 25.05 16.93
N ARG A 100 13.06 24.26 15.89
CA ARG A 100 11.73 23.70 15.68
C ARG A 100 11.46 22.74 16.84
N SER A 101 10.63 23.16 17.78
CA SER A 101 10.11 22.26 18.81
C SER A 101 9.21 21.22 18.12
N THR A 102 9.66 19.97 18.07
CA THR A 102 8.82 18.80 17.81
C THR A 102 7.99 18.50 19.05
N GLY A 103 7.04 19.37 19.34
CA GLY A 103 6.04 19.23 20.40
C GLY A 103 4.72 19.82 19.92
N LEU A 104 3.61 19.19 20.33
CA LEU A 104 2.25 19.69 20.08
C LEU A 104 2.21 21.20 20.35
N SER A 105 1.87 21.98 19.34
CA SER A 105 1.85 23.44 19.44
C SER A 105 1.02 23.87 20.65
N GLY A 106 1.50 24.80 21.47
CA GLY A 106 0.78 25.25 22.67
C GLY A 106 -0.66 25.76 22.42
N ALA A 107 -1.09 25.88 21.16
CA ALA A 107 -2.48 26.17 20.80
C ALA A 107 -3.43 24.95 20.87
N SER A 108 -2.95 23.70 20.73
CA SER A 108 -3.80 22.51 20.63
C SER A 108 -4.22 21.91 21.96
N VAL A 109 -3.45 22.16 23.03
CA VAL A 109 -3.72 21.64 24.39
C VAL A 109 -5.03 22.17 24.98
N PRO A 110 -5.30 23.49 25.03
CA PRO A 110 -6.59 23.98 25.54
C PRO A 110 -7.78 23.54 24.68
N GLN A 111 -7.63 23.41 23.36
CA GLN A 111 -8.71 22.91 22.49
C GLN A 111 -9.10 21.46 22.81
N LEU A 112 -8.12 20.61 23.12
CA LEU A 112 -8.38 19.23 23.55
C LEU A 112 -9.03 19.17 24.94
N LEU A 113 -8.60 20.00 25.89
CA LEU A 113 -9.15 20.02 27.26
C LEU A 113 -10.57 20.60 27.31
N LEU A 114 -10.85 21.67 26.56
CA LEU A 114 -12.19 22.25 26.45
C LEU A 114 -13.13 21.39 25.59
N GLY A 115 -12.64 20.76 24.52
CA GLY A 115 -13.42 19.85 23.68
C GLY A 115 -13.83 18.58 24.42
N LEU A 116 -12.90 17.95 25.14
CA LEU A 116 -13.18 16.78 25.98
C LEU A 116 -14.12 17.15 27.14
N GLY A 117 -14.00 18.35 27.70
CA GLY A 117 -14.92 18.84 28.75
C GLY A 117 -16.33 19.14 28.27
N ALA A 118 -16.47 19.75 27.10
CA ALA A 118 -17.78 19.94 26.46
C ALA A 118 -18.43 18.59 26.14
N LEU A 119 -17.66 17.61 25.66
CA LEU A 119 -18.14 16.24 25.42
C LEU A 119 -18.59 15.56 26.72
N CYS A 120 -17.78 15.62 27.78
CA CYS A 120 -18.16 15.07 29.09
C CYS A 120 -19.41 15.75 29.67
N LEU A 121 -19.58 17.07 29.49
CA LEU A 121 -20.78 17.79 29.95
C LEU A 121 -22.02 17.43 29.12
N LEU A 122 -21.86 17.20 27.82
CA LEU A 122 -22.95 16.79 26.93
C LEU A 122 -23.37 15.34 27.22
N VAL A 123 -22.42 14.44 27.44
CA VAL A 123 -22.67 13.06 27.89
C VAL A 123 -23.29 13.04 29.29
N ALA A 124 -22.83 13.89 30.21
CA ALA A 124 -23.42 14.01 31.54
C ALA A 124 -24.84 14.58 31.49
N ALA A 125 -25.11 15.58 30.65
CA ALA A 125 -26.45 16.10 30.41
C ALA A 125 -27.34 15.01 29.81
N LEU A 126 -26.83 14.19 28.87
CA LEU A 126 -27.56 13.09 28.25
C LEU A 126 -27.89 11.98 29.26
N VAL A 127 -26.94 11.58 30.11
CA VAL A 127 -27.15 10.60 31.19
C VAL A 127 -28.09 11.15 32.26
N PHE A 128 -27.93 12.40 32.68
CA PHE A 128 -28.83 13.07 33.64
C PHE A 128 -30.25 13.13 33.09
N LEU A 129 -30.39 13.51 31.82
CA LEU A 129 -31.66 13.61 31.15
C LEU A 129 -32.30 12.23 30.98
N ALA A 130 -31.53 11.18 30.64
CA ALA A 130 -32.00 9.79 30.60
C ALA A 130 -32.50 9.26 31.96
N VAL A 131 -31.85 9.67 33.05
CA VAL A 131 -32.21 9.25 34.42
C VAL A 131 -33.41 10.04 34.97
N THR A 132 -33.52 11.34 34.66
CA THR A 132 -34.58 12.22 35.19
C THR A 132 -35.85 12.27 34.33
N TRP A 133 -35.81 11.74 33.10
CA TRP A 133 -36.92 11.76 32.15
C TRP A 133 -38.19 11.07 32.68
N SER A 134 -38.03 10.02 33.48
CA SER A 134 -39.13 9.15 33.93
C SER A 134 -40.08 9.81 34.93
N VAL A 135 -39.73 10.96 35.53
CA VAL A 135 -40.46 11.54 36.67
C VAL A 135 -41.20 12.86 36.33
N MET A 136 -40.88 13.52 35.22
CA MET A 136 -41.45 14.84 34.87
C MET A 136 -42.58 14.77 33.82
N GLY A 137 -43.61 15.61 33.94
CA GLY A 137 -44.66 15.80 32.92
C GLY A 137 -44.20 16.65 31.72
N VAL A 138 -44.97 16.63 30.62
CA VAL A 138 -44.62 17.26 29.33
C VAL A 138 -44.25 18.75 29.48
N GLY A 139 -45.08 19.54 30.19
CA GLY A 139 -44.81 20.96 30.44
C GLY A 139 -43.58 21.23 31.33
N GLY A 140 -43.26 20.32 32.25
CA GLY A 140 -42.06 20.43 33.09
C GLY A 140 -40.78 20.16 32.30
N ARG A 141 -40.81 19.19 31.38
CA ARG A 141 -39.69 18.86 30.51
C ARG A 141 -39.36 20.01 29.54
N THR A 142 -40.37 20.57 28.88
CA THR A 142 -40.18 21.68 27.93
C THR A 142 -39.73 22.97 28.62
N ALA A 143 -40.31 23.32 29.77
CA ALA A 143 -39.86 24.47 30.55
C ALA A 143 -38.39 24.31 31.00
N THR A 144 -38.00 23.12 31.44
CA THR A 144 -36.63 22.84 31.89
C THR A 144 -35.62 22.96 30.76
N LEU A 145 -35.91 22.40 29.59
CA LEU A 145 -35.04 22.51 28.41
C LEU A 145 -34.88 23.97 27.96
N VAL A 146 -35.99 24.71 27.80
CA VAL A 146 -35.96 26.12 27.41
C VAL A 146 -35.17 26.97 28.41
N VAL A 147 -35.31 26.73 29.72
CA VAL A 147 -34.54 27.42 30.75
C VAL A 147 -33.05 27.10 30.62
N PHE A 148 -32.67 25.84 30.44
CA PHE A 148 -31.27 25.47 30.23
C PHE A 148 -30.70 26.07 28.94
N THR A 149 -31.46 26.10 27.85
CA THR A 149 -31.09 26.74 26.58
C THR A 149 -30.87 28.24 26.78
N ALA A 150 -31.77 28.93 27.50
CA ALA A 150 -31.66 30.35 27.80
C ALA A 150 -30.44 30.66 28.69
N VAL A 151 -30.18 29.82 29.71
CA VAL A 151 -28.99 29.96 30.57
C VAL A 151 -27.71 29.72 29.77
N ALA A 152 -27.64 28.65 28.97
CA ALA A 152 -26.48 28.38 28.13
C ALA A 152 -26.23 29.53 27.13
N GLY A 153 -27.28 30.05 26.49
CA GLY A 153 -27.20 31.15 25.53
C GLY A 153 -26.76 32.47 26.17
N THR A 154 -27.28 32.81 27.36
CA THR A 154 -26.87 34.02 28.09
C THR A 154 -25.42 33.92 28.56
N VAL A 155 -24.98 32.78 29.11
CA VAL A 155 -23.58 32.56 29.48
C VAL A 155 -22.67 32.66 28.26
N THR A 156 -23.07 32.08 27.11
CA THR A 156 -22.34 32.19 25.84
C THR A 156 -22.19 33.65 25.41
N ALA A 157 -23.26 34.44 25.46
CA ALA A 157 -23.24 35.86 25.09
C ALA A 157 -22.32 36.69 26.00
N LEU A 158 -22.33 36.42 27.32
CA LEU A 158 -21.45 37.07 28.28
C LEU A 158 -19.97 36.73 28.03
N VAL A 159 -19.67 35.47 27.75
CA VAL A 159 -18.32 34.98 27.44
C VAL A 159 -17.83 35.55 26.10
N ALA A 160 -18.70 35.65 25.10
CA ALA A 160 -18.41 36.26 23.80
C ALA A 160 -18.09 37.76 23.90
N ARG A 161 -18.83 38.50 24.73
CA ARG A 161 -18.53 39.92 25.04
C ARG A 161 -17.17 40.08 25.73
N LYS A 162 -16.76 39.12 26.57
CA LYS A 162 -15.43 39.06 27.21
C LYS A 162 -14.31 38.62 26.24
N GLY A 163 -14.62 38.30 24.98
CA GLY A 163 -13.65 37.90 23.96
C GLY A 163 -13.06 36.50 24.15
N LEU A 164 -13.66 35.65 24.99
CA LEU A 164 -13.18 34.32 25.34
C LEU A 164 -13.51 33.28 24.24
N ARG A 165 -12.84 33.38 23.07
CA ARG A 165 -13.09 32.53 21.88
C ARG A 165 -13.29 31.03 22.15
N GLY A 166 -12.39 30.35 22.85
CA GLY A 166 -12.51 28.90 23.10
C GLY A 166 -13.78 28.53 23.87
N ALA A 167 -14.12 29.32 24.89
CA ALA A 167 -15.34 29.14 25.67
C ALA A 167 -16.60 29.56 24.89
N THR A 168 -16.53 30.59 24.02
CA THR A 168 -17.64 30.96 23.11
C THR A 168 -17.97 29.83 22.14
N GLU A 169 -16.96 29.14 21.59
CA GLU A 169 -17.15 27.98 20.70
C GLU A 169 -17.84 26.83 21.44
N ALA A 170 -17.32 26.44 22.60
CA ALA A 170 -17.86 25.32 23.38
C ALA A 170 -19.30 25.58 23.86
N LEU A 171 -19.55 26.73 24.48
CA LEU A 171 -20.87 27.07 25.03
C LEU A 171 -21.88 27.44 23.94
N GLY A 172 -21.42 28.02 22.82
CA GLY A 172 -22.26 28.28 21.65
C GLY A 172 -22.76 27.00 21.00
N LEU A 173 -21.90 25.97 20.89
CA LEU A 173 -22.31 24.65 20.42
C LEU A 173 -23.30 23.98 21.37
N VAL A 174 -23.08 24.07 22.69
CA VAL A 174 -24.05 23.58 23.68
C VAL A 174 -25.39 24.28 23.54
N THR A 175 -25.40 25.60 23.35
CA THR A 175 -26.64 26.38 23.15
C THR A 175 -27.39 25.92 21.89
N LEU A 176 -26.69 25.76 20.76
CA LEU A 176 -27.32 25.27 19.52
C LEU A 176 -27.79 23.81 19.62
N GLY A 177 -27.06 22.97 20.35
CA GLY A 177 -27.49 21.60 20.65
C GLY A 177 -28.76 21.55 21.49
N LEU A 178 -28.87 22.42 22.50
CA LEU A 178 -30.07 22.56 23.31
C LEU A 178 -31.26 23.10 22.51
N VAL A 179 -31.06 24.02 21.56
CA VAL A 179 -32.10 24.44 20.60
C VAL A 179 -32.60 23.26 19.76
N GLY A 180 -31.70 22.38 19.31
CA GLY A 180 -32.09 21.15 18.62
C GLY A 180 -32.93 20.22 19.50
N LEU A 181 -32.55 20.08 20.78
CA LEU A 181 -33.33 19.31 21.76
C LEU A 181 -34.68 19.95 22.09
N ASP A 182 -34.79 21.29 22.08
CA ASP A 182 -36.07 21.99 22.27
C ASP A 182 -37.05 21.67 21.13
N VAL A 183 -36.57 21.66 19.87
CA VAL A 183 -37.40 21.33 18.70
C VAL A 183 -37.83 19.86 18.72
N ALA A 184 -36.91 18.93 19.01
CA ALA A 184 -37.24 17.51 19.15
C ALA A 184 -38.16 17.23 20.34
N GLY A 185 -37.97 17.96 21.44
CA GLY A 185 -38.85 17.91 22.61
C GLY A 185 -40.27 18.40 22.29
N ALA A 186 -40.41 19.46 21.49
CA ALA A 186 -41.71 19.98 21.06
C ALA A 186 -42.48 19.00 20.17
N ASP A 187 -41.78 18.34 19.23
CA ASP A 187 -42.33 17.28 18.37
C ASP A 187 -42.86 16.09 19.18
N ASN A 188 -42.02 15.53 20.05
CA ASN A 188 -42.41 14.41 20.92
C ASN A 188 -43.48 14.79 21.96
N SER A 189 -43.71 16.09 22.16
CA SER A 189 -44.79 16.63 23.02
C SER A 189 -46.08 16.90 22.24
N GLY A 190 -46.12 16.65 20.94
CA GLY A 190 -47.28 16.81 20.06
C GLY A 190 -47.58 18.26 19.64
N TRP A 191 -46.66 19.21 19.84
CA TRP A 191 -46.91 20.63 19.53
C TRP A 191 -47.05 20.90 18.03
N PHE A 192 -46.45 20.02 17.24
CA PHE A 192 -46.38 20.09 15.80
C PHE A 192 -47.47 19.25 15.09
N GLY A 193 -48.31 18.56 15.86
CA GLY A 193 -49.25 17.56 15.34
C GLY A 193 -48.53 16.29 14.84
N ASP A 194 -49.20 15.50 14.02
CA ASP A 194 -48.65 14.28 13.40
C ASP A 194 -47.75 14.66 12.21
N LEU A 195 -46.57 15.20 12.49
CA LEU A 195 -45.55 15.46 11.49
C LEU A 195 -44.83 14.17 11.13
N ALA A 196 -44.85 13.80 9.85
CA ALA A 196 -44.02 12.71 9.36
C ALA A 196 -42.52 13.05 9.52
N THR A 197 -41.68 12.04 9.77
CA THR A 197 -40.23 12.18 9.96
C THR A 197 -39.54 13.08 8.92
N PRO A 198 -39.82 12.95 7.60
CA PRO A 198 -39.18 13.80 6.59
C PRO A 198 -39.49 15.29 6.79
N SER A 199 -40.76 15.59 7.07
CA SER A 199 -41.23 16.96 7.32
C SER A 199 -40.63 17.53 8.60
N PHE A 200 -40.50 16.72 9.65
CA PHE A 200 -39.83 17.11 10.89
C PHE A 200 -38.35 17.45 10.67
N LEU A 201 -37.61 16.67 9.86
CA LEU A 201 -36.22 16.97 9.53
C LEU A 201 -36.05 18.31 8.82
N VAL A 202 -36.97 18.67 7.90
CA VAL A 202 -36.98 19.99 7.25
C VAL A 202 -37.19 21.10 8.27
N VAL A 203 -38.14 20.93 9.20
CA VAL A 203 -38.42 21.92 10.26
C VAL A 203 -37.21 22.09 11.19
N LEU A 204 -36.64 20.98 11.69
CA LEU A 204 -35.46 21.00 12.56
C LEU A 204 -34.26 21.65 11.87
N GLY A 205 -33.98 21.25 10.63
CA GLY A 205 -32.94 21.84 9.81
C GLY A 205 -33.15 23.34 9.57
N ALA A 206 -34.36 23.78 9.24
CA ALA A 206 -34.66 25.20 9.05
C ALA A 206 -34.44 26.02 10.33
N VAL A 207 -34.90 25.53 11.49
CA VAL A 207 -34.71 26.21 12.79
C VAL A 207 -33.23 26.29 13.17
N LEU A 208 -32.47 25.22 12.99
CA LEU A 208 -31.03 25.21 13.25
C LEU A 208 -30.26 26.13 12.27
N ALA A 209 -30.64 26.17 10.99
CA ALA A 209 -30.01 27.05 10.01
C ALA A 209 -30.22 28.52 10.39
N VAL A 210 -31.44 28.91 10.76
CA VAL A 210 -31.77 30.28 11.16
C VAL A 210 -31.07 30.65 12.47
N SER A 211 -31.18 29.81 13.50
CA SER A 211 -30.60 30.08 14.82
C SER A 211 -29.06 30.11 14.81
N ALA A 212 -28.41 29.19 14.10
CA ALA A 212 -26.96 29.18 13.96
C ALA A 212 -26.45 30.37 13.12
N THR A 213 -27.16 30.77 12.07
CA THR A 213 -26.83 31.97 11.29
C THR A 213 -26.98 33.23 12.14
N ALA A 214 -28.07 33.35 12.91
CA ALA A 214 -28.27 34.46 13.84
C ALA A 214 -27.18 34.52 14.92
N ALA A 215 -26.80 33.38 15.51
CA ALA A 215 -25.73 33.29 16.49
C ALA A 215 -24.37 33.71 15.90
N CYS A 216 -24.05 33.27 14.68
CA CYS A 216 -22.82 33.68 13.99
C CYS A 216 -22.76 35.19 13.75
N LEU A 217 -23.87 35.78 13.28
CA LEU A 217 -23.97 37.23 13.06
C LEU A 217 -23.89 38.01 14.38
N ALA A 218 -24.51 37.51 15.45
CA ALA A 218 -24.45 38.12 16.78
C ALA A 218 -23.04 38.08 17.39
N VAL A 219 -22.33 36.94 17.28
CA VAL A 219 -20.94 36.83 17.78
C VAL A 219 -19.98 37.68 16.96
N ARG A 220 -20.21 37.86 15.66
CA ARG A 220 -19.42 38.79 14.82
C ARG A 220 -19.44 40.23 15.33
N ALA A 221 -20.53 40.66 15.97
CA ALA A 221 -20.64 41.98 16.60
C ALA A 221 -19.92 42.10 17.96
N THR A 222 -19.31 41.01 18.47
CA THR A 222 -18.62 40.98 19.78
C THR A 222 -17.09 40.89 19.65
N ALA A 223 -16.38 40.95 20.78
CA ALA A 223 -14.91 40.86 20.84
C ALA A 223 -14.35 39.53 20.30
N SER A 224 -15.13 38.43 20.34
CA SER A 224 -14.71 37.13 19.80
C SER A 224 -14.62 37.12 18.26
N ARG A 225 -15.42 37.94 17.56
CA ARG A 225 -15.50 38.15 16.09
C ARG A 225 -15.85 36.95 15.20
N ALA A 226 -15.65 35.71 15.65
CA ALA A 226 -15.93 34.50 14.87
C ALA A 226 -16.53 33.39 15.76
N PHE A 227 -17.39 32.58 15.16
CA PHE A 227 -18.02 31.41 15.77
C PHE A 227 -18.03 30.26 14.75
N THR A 228 -16.90 29.58 14.62
CA THR A 228 -16.64 28.53 13.62
C THR A 228 -17.47 27.27 13.84
N GLY A 229 -17.74 26.89 15.09
CA GLY A 229 -18.65 25.80 15.44
C GLY A 229 -20.07 26.06 14.98
N GLY A 230 -20.56 27.30 15.10
CA GLY A 230 -21.87 27.72 14.58
C GLY A 230 -21.95 27.64 13.06
N GLU A 231 -20.89 28.00 12.34
CA GLU A 231 -20.81 27.83 10.88
C GLU A 231 -20.87 26.34 10.48
N GLY A 232 -20.35 25.43 11.32
CA GLY A 232 -20.52 23.98 11.16
C GLY A 232 -21.97 23.51 11.37
N VAL A 233 -22.68 24.06 12.36
CA VAL A 233 -24.10 23.75 12.60
C VAL A 233 -24.99 24.20 11.43
N ILE A 234 -24.67 25.30 10.75
CA ILE A 234 -25.37 25.71 9.52
C ILE A 234 -25.25 24.62 8.45
N GLY A 235 -24.07 24.00 8.31
CA GLY A 235 -23.85 22.87 7.41
C GLY A 235 -24.72 21.66 7.77
N LEU A 236 -24.74 21.27 9.04
CA LEU A 236 -25.60 20.18 9.55
C LEU A 236 -27.08 20.48 9.29
N ALA A 237 -27.51 21.73 9.52
CA ALA A 237 -28.87 22.16 9.33
C ALA A 237 -29.32 22.01 7.86
N TRP A 238 -28.49 22.43 6.90
CA TRP A 238 -28.77 22.24 5.47
C TRP A 238 -28.75 20.76 5.07
N PHE A 239 -27.91 19.93 5.70
CA PHE A 239 -27.94 18.48 5.50
C PHE A 239 -29.28 17.87 5.93
N LEU A 240 -29.82 18.25 7.09
CA LEU A 240 -31.14 17.79 7.56
C LEU A 240 -32.28 18.23 6.62
N VAL A 241 -32.25 19.48 6.13
CA VAL A 241 -33.22 19.95 5.12
C VAL A 241 -33.14 19.10 3.85
N THR A 242 -31.94 18.77 3.39
CA THR A 242 -31.73 17.96 2.18
C THR A 242 -32.32 16.57 2.35
N LEU A 243 -32.04 15.90 3.48
CA LEU A 243 -32.59 14.59 3.79
C LEU A 243 -34.12 14.61 3.85
N GLY A 244 -34.70 15.58 4.55
CA GLY A 244 -36.15 15.69 4.69
C GLY A 244 -36.87 15.95 3.36
N VAL A 245 -36.29 16.77 2.46
CA VAL A 245 -36.85 17.01 1.12
C VAL A 245 -36.75 15.76 0.24
N MET A 246 -35.61 15.07 0.25
CA MET A 246 -35.42 13.86 -0.56
C MET A 246 -36.36 12.74 -0.10
N ASP A 247 -36.43 12.47 1.19
CA ASP A 247 -37.27 11.40 1.76
C ASP A 247 -38.77 11.73 1.62
N GLY A 248 -39.17 12.98 1.87
CA GLY A 248 -40.56 13.42 1.72
C GLY A 248 -41.08 13.39 0.27
N SER A 249 -40.18 13.41 -0.71
CA SER A 249 -40.51 13.29 -2.14
C SER A 249 -40.51 11.84 -2.66
N GLY A 250 -40.37 10.85 -1.76
CA GLY A 250 -40.24 9.43 -2.12
C GLY A 250 -38.99 9.15 -2.96
N SER A 251 -37.88 9.86 -2.71
CA SER A 251 -36.63 9.78 -3.48
C SER A 251 -36.77 10.04 -4.99
N SER A 252 -37.85 10.70 -5.41
CA SER A 252 -38.04 11.05 -6.83
C SER A 252 -36.93 11.96 -7.34
N ALA A 253 -36.51 11.77 -8.59
CA ALA A 253 -35.51 12.62 -9.23
C ALA A 253 -35.90 14.12 -9.23
N ALA A 254 -37.20 14.44 -9.21
CA ALA A 254 -37.68 15.81 -9.07
C ALA A 254 -37.40 16.38 -7.67
N GLY A 255 -37.57 15.59 -6.61
CA GLY A 255 -37.25 15.98 -5.25
C GLY A 255 -35.75 16.14 -4.99
N THR A 256 -34.90 15.29 -5.58
CA THR A 256 -33.43 15.43 -5.50
C THR A 256 -32.94 16.65 -6.26
N LEU A 257 -33.54 16.97 -7.41
CA LEU A 257 -33.29 18.23 -8.12
C LEU A 257 -33.67 19.44 -7.27
N LEU A 258 -34.86 19.43 -6.64
CA LEU A 258 -35.29 20.51 -5.75
C LEU A 258 -34.34 20.68 -4.56
N ALA A 259 -33.92 19.60 -3.92
CA ALA A 259 -32.97 19.63 -2.81
C ALA A 259 -31.60 20.21 -3.24
N THR A 260 -31.13 19.86 -4.44
CA THR A 260 -29.89 20.41 -5.03
C THR A 260 -30.01 21.92 -5.28
N LEU A 261 -31.14 22.38 -5.81
CA LEU A 261 -31.39 23.81 -6.04
C LEU A 261 -31.48 24.60 -4.72
N LEU A 262 -32.15 24.06 -3.70
CA LEU A 262 -32.26 24.70 -2.39
C LEU A 262 -30.91 24.83 -1.67
N THR A 263 -30.10 23.77 -1.68
CA THR A 263 -28.76 23.79 -1.09
C THR A 263 -27.78 24.68 -1.87
N ALA A 264 -27.89 24.75 -3.20
CA ALA A 264 -27.18 25.71 -4.04
C ALA A 264 -27.57 27.17 -3.73
N ALA A 265 -28.83 27.43 -3.39
CA ALA A 265 -29.25 28.74 -2.90
C ALA A 265 -28.69 29.03 -1.50
N GLY A 266 -28.66 28.02 -0.61
CA GLY A 266 -28.07 28.10 0.72
C GLY A 266 -26.57 28.42 0.72
N THR A 267 -25.79 27.79 -0.17
CA THR A 267 -24.37 28.13 -0.38
C THR A 267 -24.18 29.56 -0.84
N ALA A 268 -24.98 30.00 -1.83
CA ALA A 268 -24.92 31.38 -2.31
C ALA A 268 -25.26 32.38 -1.20
N ALA A 269 -26.23 32.08 -0.34
CA ALA A 269 -26.58 32.90 0.82
C ALA A 269 -25.44 32.97 1.86
N ALA A 270 -24.86 31.82 2.24
CA ALA A 270 -23.72 31.76 3.16
C ALA A 270 -22.51 32.55 2.64
N HIS A 271 -22.25 32.45 1.34
CA HIS A 271 -21.18 33.20 0.67
C HIS A 271 -21.44 34.71 0.70
N ARG A 272 -22.68 35.15 0.43
CA ARG A 272 -23.07 36.57 0.51
C ARG A 272 -22.97 37.14 1.92
N LEU A 273 -23.20 36.33 2.95
CA LEU A 273 -23.03 36.71 4.35
C LEU A 273 -21.55 36.67 4.81
N GLY A 274 -20.62 36.25 3.94
CA GLY A 274 -19.19 36.14 4.25
C GLY A 274 -18.85 35.07 5.28
N LEU A 275 -19.68 34.03 5.43
CA LEU A 275 -19.46 32.89 6.34
C LEU A 275 -18.65 31.81 5.59
N LEU A 276 -17.32 31.86 5.72
CA LEU A 276 -16.42 31.04 4.89
C LEU A 276 -16.53 29.53 5.19
N VAL A 277 -16.59 29.15 6.47
CA VAL A 277 -16.71 27.74 6.87
C VAL A 277 -18.09 27.23 6.49
N ALA A 278 -19.15 28.02 6.72
CA ALA A 278 -20.50 27.63 6.31
C ALA A 278 -20.63 27.48 4.79
N THR A 279 -20.00 28.36 4.01
CA THR A 279 -19.99 28.25 2.54
C THR A 279 -19.36 26.94 2.10
N LEU A 280 -18.22 26.56 2.68
CA LEU A 280 -17.54 25.30 2.38
C LEU A 280 -18.41 24.09 2.76
N VAL A 281 -18.95 24.06 3.98
CA VAL A 281 -19.73 22.90 4.45
C VAL A 281 -21.05 22.76 3.68
N VAL A 282 -21.79 23.85 3.43
CA VAL A 282 -23.02 23.79 2.63
C VAL A 282 -22.72 23.47 1.15
N ALA A 283 -21.53 23.83 0.64
CA ALA A 283 -21.12 23.43 -0.70
C ALA A 283 -20.86 21.93 -0.80
N VAL A 284 -20.32 21.31 0.26
CA VAL A 284 -20.25 19.85 0.37
C VAL A 284 -21.64 19.23 0.34
N VAL A 285 -22.61 19.77 1.10
CA VAL A 285 -24.00 19.29 1.07
C VAL A 285 -24.63 19.44 -0.32
N THR A 286 -24.38 20.57 -1.00
CA THR A 286 -24.86 20.82 -2.38
C THR A 286 -24.26 19.81 -3.36
N ALA A 287 -22.96 19.51 -3.23
CA ALA A 287 -22.29 18.52 -4.06
C ALA A 287 -22.85 17.10 -3.81
N LEU A 288 -23.15 16.75 -2.56
CA LEU A 288 -23.80 15.48 -2.23
C LEU A 288 -25.22 15.37 -2.81
N ALA A 289 -26.01 16.44 -2.75
CA ALA A 289 -27.34 16.48 -3.38
C ALA A 289 -27.26 16.39 -4.92
N TRP A 290 -26.27 17.04 -5.54
CA TRP A 290 -26.03 16.89 -6.98
C TRP A 290 -25.59 15.46 -7.34
N LEU A 291 -24.74 14.83 -6.52
CA LEU A 291 -24.34 13.43 -6.71
C LEU A 291 -25.53 12.47 -6.57
N SER A 292 -26.46 12.72 -5.65
CA SER A 292 -27.66 11.89 -5.53
C SER A 292 -28.59 12.04 -6.74
N LEU A 293 -28.72 13.25 -7.32
CA LEU A 293 -29.42 13.48 -8.58
C LEU A 293 -28.75 12.71 -9.75
N LEU A 294 -27.42 12.73 -9.82
CA LEU A 294 -26.67 11.98 -10.82
C LEU A 294 -26.89 10.47 -10.66
N MET A 295 -26.82 9.95 -9.43
CA MET A 295 -27.07 8.53 -9.14
C MET A 295 -28.49 8.11 -9.50
N ALA A 296 -29.51 8.92 -9.16
CA ALA A 296 -30.89 8.64 -9.54
C ALA A 296 -31.08 8.58 -11.06
N GLY A 297 -30.36 9.41 -11.81
CA GLY A 297 -30.35 9.37 -13.27
C GLY A 297 -29.63 8.15 -13.84
N VAL A 298 -28.52 7.72 -13.23
CA VAL A 298 -27.83 6.47 -13.61
C VAL A 298 -28.72 5.27 -13.35
N GLU A 299 -29.36 5.20 -12.17
CA GLU A 299 -30.27 4.12 -11.79
C GLU A 299 -31.46 4.02 -12.77
N ALA A 300 -32.09 5.14 -13.12
CA ALA A 300 -33.16 5.17 -14.11
C ALA A 300 -32.71 4.65 -15.49
N VAL A 301 -31.51 5.00 -15.95
CA VAL A 301 -30.98 4.51 -17.25
C VAL A 301 -30.56 3.05 -17.20
N LEU A 302 -30.09 2.55 -16.05
CA LEU A 302 -29.64 1.17 -15.90
C LEU A 302 -30.79 0.17 -15.70
N GLU A 303 -32.01 0.64 -15.42
CA GLU A 303 -33.21 -0.21 -15.35
C GLU A 303 -33.47 -0.91 -16.69
N GLU A 304 -33.37 -0.16 -17.79
CA GLU A 304 -33.45 -0.69 -19.14
C GLU A 304 -32.57 0.15 -20.10
N LEU A 305 -31.53 -0.48 -20.65
CA LEU A 305 -30.54 0.19 -21.51
C LEU A 305 -31.05 0.47 -22.93
N THR A 306 -32.29 0.11 -23.27
CA THR A 306 -32.79 0.26 -24.64
C THR A 306 -32.88 1.73 -25.04
N VAL A 307 -32.71 2.02 -26.34
CA VAL A 307 -32.87 3.38 -26.88
C VAL A 307 -34.26 3.94 -26.59
N GLY A 308 -35.29 3.08 -26.57
CA GLY A 308 -36.67 3.43 -26.25
C GLY A 308 -36.84 3.94 -24.82
N HIS A 309 -36.26 3.27 -23.83
CA HIS A 309 -36.35 3.69 -22.44
C HIS A 309 -35.52 4.96 -22.16
N VAL A 310 -34.27 4.99 -22.63
CA VAL A 310 -33.34 6.12 -22.37
C VAL A 310 -33.84 7.42 -22.98
N TRP A 311 -34.29 7.39 -24.25
CA TRP A 311 -34.67 8.58 -25.01
C TRP A 311 -36.18 8.74 -25.22
N GLY A 312 -36.93 7.65 -25.35
CA GLY A 312 -38.38 7.67 -25.57
C GLY A 312 -39.15 7.97 -24.29
N ASP A 313 -38.91 7.20 -23.23
CA ASP A 313 -39.51 7.43 -21.89
C ASP A 313 -38.82 8.57 -21.13
N LEU A 314 -37.76 9.12 -21.72
CA LEU A 314 -36.97 10.23 -21.19
C LEU A 314 -36.27 9.89 -19.85
N ALA A 315 -35.95 8.61 -19.59
CA ALA A 315 -35.30 8.18 -18.35
C ALA A 315 -33.96 8.89 -18.08
N ALA A 316 -33.27 9.35 -19.12
CA ALA A 316 -32.03 10.12 -19.00
C ALA A 316 -32.20 11.56 -18.46
N TRP A 317 -33.43 12.07 -18.27
CA TRP A 317 -33.66 13.47 -17.88
C TRP A 317 -32.93 13.90 -16.59
N PRO A 318 -32.77 13.09 -15.52
CA PRO A 318 -32.04 13.52 -14.32
C PRO A 318 -30.54 13.67 -14.59
N LEU A 319 -29.96 12.81 -15.45
CA LEU A 319 -28.57 12.94 -15.91
C LEU A 319 -28.37 14.20 -16.74
N LEU A 320 -29.31 14.50 -17.64
CA LEU A 320 -29.28 15.72 -18.43
C LEU A 320 -29.41 16.96 -17.53
N ALA A 321 -30.27 16.93 -16.52
CA ALA A 321 -30.40 18.00 -15.52
C ALA A 321 -29.11 18.17 -14.70
N ALA A 322 -28.52 17.08 -14.21
CA ALA A 322 -27.25 17.11 -13.48
C ALA A 322 -26.10 17.65 -14.34
N GLY A 323 -25.99 17.20 -15.59
CA GLY A 323 -25.01 17.69 -16.56
C GLY A 323 -25.23 19.18 -16.89
N LEU A 324 -26.48 19.62 -17.02
CA LEU A 324 -26.82 21.02 -17.26
C LEU A 324 -26.42 21.93 -16.09
N LEU A 325 -26.69 21.51 -14.84
CA LEU A 325 -26.33 22.29 -13.65
C LEU A 325 -24.82 22.53 -13.55
N VAL A 326 -24.00 21.50 -13.82
CA VAL A 326 -22.55 21.61 -13.72
C VAL A 326 -21.94 22.31 -14.93
N THR A 327 -22.50 22.16 -16.13
CA THR A 327 -22.08 22.94 -17.32
C THR A 327 -22.47 24.41 -17.21
N ALA A 328 -23.59 24.73 -16.56
CA ALA A 328 -24.00 26.12 -16.31
C ALA A 328 -22.98 26.89 -15.46
N LEU A 329 -22.19 26.22 -14.62
CA LEU A 329 -21.07 26.85 -13.90
C LEU A 329 -20.01 27.42 -14.87
N ALA A 330 -19.84 26.82 -16.05
CA ALA A 330 -18.89 27.28 -17.07
C ALA A 330 -19.33 28.60 -17.73
N LEU A 331 -20.62 28.94 -17.66
CA LEU A 331 -21.20 30.19 -18.16
C LEU A 331 -20.99 31.37 -17.21
N LEU A 332 -20.59 31.13 -15.95
CA LEU A 332 -20.38 32.18 -14.95
C LEU A 332 -18.97 32.79 -15.10
N PRO A 333 -18.85 34.05 -15.60
CA PRO A 333 -17.54 34.64 -15.92
C PRO A 333 -16.69 34.99 -14.69
N ARG A 334 -17.29 34.95 -13.48
CA ARG A 334 -16.60 35.25 -12.22
C ARG A 334 -15.71 34.12 -11.71
N TRP A 335 -15.82 32.92 -12.28
CA TRP A 335 -15.10 31.74 -11.81
C TRP A 335 -13.76 31.54 -12.54
N PRO A 336 -12.74 30.98 -11.86
CA PRO A 336 -11.46 30.68 -12.50
C PRO A 336 -11.64 29.70 -13.66
N LEU A 337 -10.81 29.83 -14.69
CA LEU A 337 -10.86 29.01 -15.90
C LEU A 337 -10.85 27.50 -15.61
N ALA A 338 -10.13 27.07 -14.57
CA ALA A 338 -10.08 25.68 -14.14
C ALA A 338 -11.45 25.11 -13.74
N VAL A 339 -12.28 25.90 -13.03
CA VAL A 339 -13.62 25.46 -12.61
C VAL A 339 -14.56 25.37 -13.81
N ARG A 340 -14.43 26.31 -14.75
CA ARG A 340 -15.20 26.30 -16.01
C ARG A 340 -14.85 25.09 -16.87
N GLY A 341 -13.55 24.77 -16.97
CA GLY A 341 -13.06 23.58 -17.67
C GLY A 341 -13.51 22.28 -17.01
N ALA A 342 -13.44 22.20 -15.67
CA ALA A 342 -13.92 21.04 -14.91
C ALA A 342 -15.42 20.82 -15.09
N GLY A 343 -16.23 21.89 -15.02
CA GLY A 343 -17.67 21.81 -15.25
C GLY A 343 -18.05 21.33 -16.65
N LEU A 344 -17.37 21.84 -17.69
CA LEU A 344 -17.53 21.35 -19.06
C LEU A 344 -17.11 19.88 -19.19
N SER A 345 -16.03 19.48 -18.52
CA SER A 345 -15.54 18.11 -18.57
C SER A 345 -16.48 17.11 -17.92
N VAL A 346 -17.07 17.46 -16.77
CA VAL A 346 -18.06 16.62 -16.09
C VAL A 346 -19.33 16.52 -16.93
N GLY A 347 -19.84 17.64 -17.45
CA GLY A 347 -21.03 17.62 -18.31
C GLY A 347 -20.83 16.85 -19.61
N GLY A 348 -19.66 17.00 -20.25
CA GLY A 348 -19.31 16.25 -21.45
C GLY A 348 -19.21 14.74 -21.20
N ALA A 349 -18.73 14.33 -20.03
CA ALA A 349 -18.68 12.92 -19.65
C ALA A 349 -20.08 12.35 -19.36
N VAL A 350 -20.95 13.10 -18.68
CA VAL A 350 -22.35 12.69 -18.46
C VAL A 350 -23.10 12.57 -19.79
N LEU A 351 -22.90 13.52 -20.71
CA LEU A 351 -23.50 13.45 -22.05
C LEU A 351 -22.98 12.25 -22.84
N ALA A 352 -21.66 12.00 -22.82
CA ALA A 352 -21.07 10.85 -23.48
C ALA A 352 -21.63 9.52 -22.90
N PHE A 353 -21.82 9.44 -21.59
CA PHE A 353 -22.45 8.28 -20.94
C PHE A 353 -23.88 8.05 -21.45
N VAL A 354 -24.73 9.10 -21.48
CA VAL A 354 -26.11 9.01 -21.97
C VAL A 354 -26.18 8.60 -23.45
N VAL A 355 -25.19 8.97 -24.26
CA VAL A 355 -25.11 8.58 -25.68
C VAL A 355 -24.62 7.14 -25.86
N VAL A 356 -23.66 6.70 -25.04
CA VAL A 356 -23.01 5.38 -25.16
C VAL A 356 -23.81 4.28 -24.46
N CYS A 357 -24.56 4.59 -23.39
CA CYS A 357 -25.23 3.59 -22.58
C CYS A 357 -26.13 2.64 -23.37
N PRO A 358 -26.87 3.03 -24.43
CA PRO A 358 -27.73 2.08 -25.12
C PRO A 358 -26.97 1.00 -25.89
N ALA A 359 -25.74 1.30 -26.32
CA ALA A 359 -24.88 0.32 -27.00
C ALA A 359 -24.37 -0.79 -26.07
N LEU A 360 -24.54 -0.65 -24.74
CA LEU A 360 -24.21 -1.69 -23.76
C LEU A 360 -25.17 -2.88 -23.84
N ASP A 361 -26.39 -2.68 -24.35
CA ASP A 361 -27.41 -3.73 -24.49
C ASP A 361 -27.14 -4.68 -25.67
N ASP A 362 -26.57 -4.15 -26.77
CA ASP A 362 -26.28 -4.90 -27.99
C ASP A 362 -25.08 -5.87 -27.88
N GLY A 363 -24.45 -5.93 -26.69
CA GLY A 363 -23.29 -6.78 -26.38
C GLY A 363 -21.95 -6.04 -26.33
N THR A 364 -20.88 -6.75 -25.95
CA THR A 364 -19.58 -6.12 -25.63
C THR A 364 -18.84 -5.53 -26.84
N THR A 365 -19.03 -6.10 -28.04
CA THR A 365 -18.45 -5.56 -29.27
C THR A 365 -19.04 -4.19 -29.67
N PRO A 366 -20.36 -4.02 -29.85
CA PRO A 366 -20.95 -2.71 -30.16
C PRO A 366 -20.75 -1.69 -29.02
N ALA A 367 -20.81 -2.12 -27.76
CA ALA A 367 -20.45 -1.31 -26.61
C ALA A 367 -19.02 -0.74 -26.71
N THR A 368 -18.04 -1.60 -26.98
CA THR A 368 -16.64 -1.21 -27.11
C THR A 368 -16.46 -0.24 -28.28
N LEU A 369 -17.13 -0.47 -29.41
CA LEU A 369 -17.09 0.44 -30.56
C LEU A 369 -17.70 1.82 -30.23
N ALA A 370 -18.81 1.87 -29.48
CA ALA A 370 -19.41 3.12 -29.04
C ALA A 370 -18.49 3.91 -28.10
N VAL A 371 -17.83 3.23 -27.16
CA VAL A 371 -16.82 3.84 -26.27
C VAL A 371 -15.61 4.32 -27.06
N LEU A 372 -15.09 3.53 -28.01
CA LEU A 372 -13.95 3.92 -28.85
C LEU A 372 -14.28 5.11 -29.74
N ALA A 373 -15.50 5.20 -30.26
CA ALA A 373 -15.98 6.36 -31.01
C ALA A 373 -16.02 7.61 -30.11
N ALA A 374 -16.59 7.51 -28.91
CA ALA A 374 -16.62 8.61 -27.94
C ALA A 374 -15.20 9.03 -27.51
N LEU A 375 -14.28 8.07 -27.33
CA LEU A 375 -12.87 8.31 -27.04
C LEU A 375 -12.18 9.02 -28.20
N ALA A 376 -12.37 8.58 -29.44
CA ALA A 376 -11.79 9.23 -30.62
C ALA A 376 -12.26 10.69 -30.75
N VAL A 377 -13.55 10.96 -30.51
CA VAL A 377 -14.10 12.32 -30.46
C VAL A 377 -13.45 13.13 -29.32
N ALA A 378 -13.33 12.57 -28.12
CA ALA A 378 -12.70 13.26 -27.00
C ALA A 378 -11.21 13.58 -27.28
N LEU A 379 -10.46 12.65 -27.86
CA LEU A 379 -9.04 12.82 -28.22
C LEU A 379 -8.85 13.85 -29.35
N THR A 380 -9.75 13.88 -30.33
CA THR A 380 -9.71 14.90 -31.40
C THR A 380 -10.01 16.29 -30.85
N VAL A 381 -11.02 16.44 -29.97
CA VAL A 381 -11.28 17.70 -29.25
C VAL A 381 -10.06 18.12 -28.44
N LEU A 382 -9.43 17.19 -27.72
CA LEU A 382 -8.26 17.44 -26.90
C LEU A 382 -7.03 17.87 -27.72
N GLY A 383 -6.89 17.37 -28.96
CA GLY A 383 -5.78 17.66 -29.88
C GLY A 383 -5.94 18.91 -30.76
N LEU A 384 -7.20 19.30 -31.06
CA LEU A 384 -7.53 20.39 -31.99
C LEU A 384 -7.96 21.69 -31.28
N VAL A 385 -8.57 21.60 -30.10
CA VAL A 385 -9.05 22.77 -29.34
C VAL A 385 -7.89 23.40 -28.57
N PRO A 386 -7.80 24.75 -28.47
CA PRO A 386 -6.74 25.42 -27.69
C PRO A 386 -6.69 24.92 -26.24
N LEU A 387 -5.47 24.82 -25.67
CA LEU A 387 -5.16 24.26 -24.35
C LEU A 387 -6.08 24.74 -23.20
N ARG A 388 -6.55 25.98 -23.29
CA ARG A 388 -7.47 26.61 -22.33
C ARG A 388 -8.86 25.97 -22.25
N TRP A 389 -9.32 25.32 -23.31
CA TRP A 389 -10.63 24.68 -23.41
C TRP A 389 -10.54 23.17 -23.62
N SER A 390 -9.35 22.64 -23.92
CA SER A 390 -9.12 21.21 -24.15
C SER A 390 -9.43 20.36 -22.92
N VAL A 391 -9.35 20.93 -21.70
CA VAL A 391 -9.76 20.30 -20.43
C VAL A 391 -11.22 19.82 -20.47
N ALA A 392 -12.08 20.41 -21.29
CA ALA A 392 -13.48 20.02 -21.44
C ALA A 392 -13.69 18.58 -21.96
N ALA A 393 -12.69 17.97 -22.61
CA ALA A 393 -12.75 16.58 -23.07
C ALA A 393 -11.92 15.63 -22.20
N ALA A 394 -11.24 16.13 -21.16
CA ALA A 394 -10.26 15.37 -20.41
C ALA A 394 -10.88 14.19 -19.64
N LEU A 395 -12.03 14.38 -18.99
CA LEU A 395 -12.72 13.31 -18.27
C LEU A 395 -13.27 12.24 -19.22
N THR A 396 -13.90 12.64 -20.34
CA THR A 396 -14.40 11.70 -21.36
C THR A 396 -13.27 10.89 -21.99
N ALA A 397 -12.15 11.55 -22.34
CA ALA A 397 -10.96 10.87 -22.84
C ALA A 397 -10.39 9.93 -21.77
N GLY A 398 -10.27 10.38 -20.52
CA GLY A 398 -9.79 9.56 -19.40
C GLY A 398 -10.62 8.29 -19.20
N LEU A 399 -11.95 8.42 -19.08
CA LEU A 399 -12.84 7.28 -18.92
C LEU A 399 -12.80 6.32 -20.12
N GLY A 400 -12.81 6.86 -21.35
CA GLY A 400 -12.68 6.06 -22.57
C GLY A 400 -11.34 5.31 -22.65
N THR A 401 -10.24 5.94 -22.24
CA THR A 401 -8.93 5.28 -22.20
C THR A 401 -8.87 4.17 -21.16
N VAL A 402 -9.49 4.37 -19.99
CA VAL A 402 -9.55 3.34 -18.95
C VAL A 402 -10.32 2.13 -19.46
N TRP A 403 -11.44 2.34 -20.15
CA TRP A 403 -12.19 1.26 -20.80
C TRP A 403 -11.36 0.53 -21.86
N ALA A 404 -10.77 1.25 -22.81
CA ALA A 404 -9.96 0.65 -23.87
C ALA A 404 -8.73 -0.10 -23.31
N ALA A 405 -8.10 0.44 -22.25
CA ALA A 405 -7.00 -0.23 -21.55
C ALA A 405 -7.48 -1.48 -20.80
N MET A 406 -8.65 -1.44 -20.15
CA MET A 406 -9.26 -2.60 -19.52
C MET A 406 -9.57 -3.69 -20.53
N GLN A 407 -10.16 -3.36 -21.69
CA GLN A 407 -10.40 -4.34 -22.77
C GLN A 407 -9.11 -4.91 -23.35
N THR A 408 -8.10 -4.06 -23.55
CA THR A 408 -6.75 -4.52 -23.95
C THR A 408 -6.17 -5.51 -22.93
N LEU A 409 -6.36 -5.26 -21.63
CA LEU A 409 -5.90 -6.13 -20.55
C LEU A 409 -6.68 -7.46 -20.53
N VAL A 410 -7.99 -7.43 -20.74
CA VAL A 410 -8.84 -8.64 -20.81
C VAL A 410 -8.45 -9.49 -22.01
N LEU A 411 -8.38 -8.90 -23.20
CA LEU A 411 -8.00 -9.60 -24.43
C LEU A 411 -6.54 -10.10 -24.36
N GLY A 412 -5.62 -9.27 -23.86
CA GLY A 412 -4.22 -9.65 -23.63
C GLY A 412 -4.07 -10.75 -22.58
N GLY A 413 -4.84 -10.70 -21.49
CA GLY A 413 -4.89 -11.74 -20.47
C GLY A 413 -5.40 -13.06 -21.03
N SER A 414 -6.42 -13.03 -21.89
CA SER A 414 -6.93 -14.23 -22.56
C SER A 414 -5.95 -14.81 -23.57
N ALA A 415 -5.19 -13.97 -24.28
CA ALA A 415 -4.11 -14.41 -25.16
C ALA A 415 -3.00 -15.07 -24.35
N LEU A 416 -2.62 -14.47 -23.22
CA LEU A 416 -1.62 -15.03 -22.30
C LEU A 416 -2.08 -16.36 -21.72
N ASP A 417 -3.32 -16.46 -21.23
CA ASP A 417 -3.90 -17.68 -20.69
C ASP A 417 -3.81 -18.83 -21.70
N ARG A 418 -4.16 -18.57 -22.96
CA ARG A 418 -4.04 -19.56 -24.05
C ARG A 418 -2.60 -19.95 -24.35
N VAL A 419 -1.70 -18.98 -24.40
CA VAL A 419 -0.27 -19.26 -24.60
C VAL A 419 0.24 -20.13 -23.45
N THR A 420 -0.07 -19.78 -22.20
CA THR A 420 0.36 -20.55 -21.02
C THR A 420 -0.26 -21.95 -20.96
N THR A 421 -1.53 -22.09 -21.35
CA THR A 421 -2.22 -23.38 -21.41
C THR A 421 -1.62 -24.27 -22.50
N ALA A 422 -1.33 -23.70 -23.68
CA ALA A 422 -0.64 -24.42 -24.75
C ALA A 422 0.78 -24.82 -24.34
N LEU A 423 1.49 -23.94 -23.62
CA LEU A 423 2.84 -24.20 -23.14
C LEU A 423 2.87 -25.32 -22.09
N ALA A 424 1.88 -25.33 -21.19
CA ALA A 424 1.76 -26.36 -20.15
C ALA A 424 1.41 -27.73 -20.71
N SER A 425 0.61 -27.79 -21.80
CA SER A 425 0.30 -29.06 -22.46
C SER A 425 1.45 -29.59 -23.31
N GLY A 426 2.31 -28.70 -23.81
CA GLY A 426 3.27 -29.00 -24.87
C GLY A 426 2.58 -29.49 -26.15
N GLY A 427 3.37 -29.82 -27.17
CA GLY A 427 2.83 -30.48 -28.35
C GLY A 427 3.83 -30.73 -29.46
N PRO A 428 3.38 -31.36 -30.56
CA PRO A 428 4.23 -31.58 -31.73
C PRO A 428 4.55 -30.26 -32.42
N LEU A 429 5.61 -30.24 -33.24
CA LEU A 429 6.05 -29.06 -33.99
C LEU A 429 4.95 -28.39 -34.83
N ASP A 430 4.01 -29.18 -35.37
CA ASP A 430 2.88 -28.71 -36.18
C ASP A 430 1.63 -28.35 -35.38
N GLY A 431 1.74 -28.31 -34.04
CA GLY A 431 0.67 -27.95 -33.13
C GLY A 431 0.11 -26.54 -33.38
N ARG A 432 -1.19 -26.36 -33.13
CA ARG A 432 -1.92 -25.10 -33.32
C ARG A 432 -2.48 -24.60 -32.00
N PHE A 433 -2.60 -23.28 -31.87
CA PHE A 433 -3.35 -22.71 -30.77
C PHE A 433 -4.83 -23.11 -30.84
N PRO A 434 -5.49 -23.36 -29.70
CA PRO A 434 -6.91 -23.70 -29.66
C PRO A 434 -7.76 -22.56 -30.25
N ALA A 435 -8.83 -22.92 -30.97
CA ALA A 435 -9.74 -21.94 -31.57
C ALA A 435 -10.41 -21.08 -30.51
N ALA A 436 -10.54 -19.77 -30.77
CA ALA A 436 -11.26 -18.88 -29.86
C ALA A 436 -12.78 -19.03 -29.96
N GLU A 437 -13.41 -19.39 -28.86
CA GLU A 437 -14.73 -18.85 -28.55
C GLU A 437 -14.58 -17.35 -28.18
N ALA A 438 -15.59 -16.54 -28.52
CA ALA A 438 -15.57 -15.11 -28.24
C ALA A 438 -15.44 -14.88 -26.73
N VAL A 439 -14.30 -14.33 -26.28
CA VAL A 439 -14.00 -14.11 -24.87
C VAL A 439 -14.89 -12.98 -24.36
N GLY A 440 -15.88 -13.30 -23.53
CA GLY A 440 -16.84 -12.31 -23.01
C GLY A 440 -17.63 -11.57 -24.10
N GLY A 441 -17.82 -12.18 -25.28
CA GLY A 441 -18.51 -11.57 -26.43
C GLY A 441 -17.70 -10.53 -27.23
N ALA A 442 -16.47 -10.23 -26.81
CA ALA A 442 -15.60 -9.29 -27.51
C ALA A 442 -14.81 -10.01 -28.61
N GLN A 443 -14.81 -9.46 -29.82
CA GLN A 443 -14.10 -10.08 -30.94
C GLN A 443 -12.58 -9.82 -30.87
N PRO A 444 -11.70 -10.83 -31.09
CA PRO A 444 -10.25 -10.70 -30.94
C PRO A 444 -9.57 -9.57 -31.74
N TRP A 445 -10.18 -9.15 -32.86
CA TRP A 445 -9.64 -8.07 -33.69
C TRP A 445 -9.74 -6.69 -33.03
N LEU A 446 -10.56 -6.52 -31.98
CA LEU A 446 -10.68 -5.28 -31.20
C LEU A 446 -9.39 -4.90 -30.45
N LEU A 447 -8.49 -5.86 -30.22
CA LEU A 447 -7.22 -5.62 -29.51
C LEU A 447 -6.38 -4.52 -30.19
N VAL A 448 -6.36 -4.49 -31.52
CA VAL A 448 -5.57 -3.53 -32.30
C VAL A 448 -6.13 -2.10 -32.22
N PRO A 449 -7.43 -1.83 -32.49
CA PRO A 449 -7.98 -0.49 -32.34
C PRO A 449 -7.98 0.00 -30.88
N ASP A 450 -8.22 -0.88 -29.89
CA ASP A 450 -8.13 -0.53 -28.46
C ASP A 450 -6.71 -0.07 -28.09
N LEU A 451 -5.69 -0.86 -28.47
CA LEU A 451 -4.31 -0.49 -28.22
C LEU A 451 -3.92 0.78 -29.00
N GLY A 452 -4.38 0.91 -30.25
CA GLY A 452 -4.11 2.08 -31.07
C GLY A 452 -4.64 3.37 -30.42
N LEU A 453 -5.89 3.37 -29.96
CA LEU A 453 -6.51 4.53 -29.31
C LEU A 453 -5.90 4.83 -27.93
N THR A 454 -5.51 3.82 -27.16
CA THR A 454 -4.79 4.04 -25.90
C THR A 454 -3.41 4.66 -26.12
N VAL A 455 -2.65 4.20 -27.13
CA VAL A 455 -1.37 4.80 -27.53
C VAL A 455 -1.57 6.25 -27.98
N VAL A 456 -2.57 6.54 -28.83
CA VAL A 456 -2.90 7.92 -29.23
C VAL A 456 -3.21 8.78 -28.01
N ALA A 457 -3.98 8.26 -27.04
CA ALA A 457 -4.28 9.01 -25.83
C ALA A 457 -3.05 9.31 -24.98
N VAL A 458 -2.12 8.36 -24.84
CA VAL A 458 -0.83 8.57 -24.17
C VAL A 458 -0.01 9.65 -24.88
N LEU A 459 0.01 9.64 -26.22
CA LEU A 459 0.70 10.66 -27.02
C LEU A 459 0.07 12.06 -26.85
N VAL A 460 -1.26 12.15 -26.83
CA VAL A 460 -1.99 13.41 -26.60
C VAL A 460 -1.75 13.92 -25.17
N ALA A 461 -1.84 13.05 -24.17
CA ALA A 461 -1.53 13.39 -22.78
C ALA A 461 -0.09 13.89 -22.63
N ARG A 462 0.88 13.24 -23.30
CA ARG A 462 2.28 13.68 -23.32
C ARG A 462 2.44 15.10 -23.88
N ARG A 463 1.75 15.39 -24.99
CA ARG A 463 1.75 16.73 -25.61
C ARG A 463 1.22 17.79 -24.64
N LEU A 464 0.17 17.47 -23.87
CA LEU A 464 -0.41 18.38 -22.89
C LEU A 464 0.48 18.57 -21.65
N LEU A 465 1.14 17.50 -21.18
CA LEU A 465 2.02 17.53 -20.01
C LEU A 465 3.44 18.02 -20.33
N GLY A 466 3.78 18.25 -21.60
CA GLY A 466 5.11 18.74 -22.01
C GLY A 466 6.25 17.74 -21.77
N SER A 467 5.94 16.44 -21.70
CA SER A 467 6.92 15.40 -21.38
C SER A 467 7.74 14.96 -22.61
N THR A 468 9.04 14.73 -22.42
CA THR A 468 10.01 14.42 -23.48
C THR A 468 10.49 12.97 -23.49
N PHE A 469 9.85 12.05 -22.75
CA PHE A 469 10.30 10.64 -22.73
C PHE A 469 10.22 9.97 -24.13
N PRO A 470 11.19 9.12 -24.49
CA PRO A 470 11.22 8.40 -25.76
C PRO A 470 10.18 7.27 -25.76
N VAL A 471 9.02 7.53 -26.38
CA VAL A 471 7.89 6.58 -26.43
C VAL A 471 7.94 5.69 -27.69
N LEU A 472 8.74 6.03 -28.71
CA LEU A 472 8.77 5.26 -29.97
C LEU A 472 9.08 3.77 -29.76
N ALA A 473 10.13 3.46 -28.99
CA ALA A 473 10.45 2.06 -28.66
C ALA A 473 9.30 1.35 -27.92
N GLY A 474 8.52 2.07 -27.11
CA GLY A 474 7.34 1.52 -26.44
C GLY A 474 6.17 1.25 -27.38
N VAL A 475 5.99 2.06 -28.43
CA VAL A 475 4.95 1.84 -29.46
C VAL A 475 5.27 0.61 -30.29
N GLU A 476 6.53 0.44 -30.69
CA GLU A 476 6.98 -0.73 -31.46
C GLU A 476 6.83 -2.02 -30.65
N VAL A 477 7.24 -2.02 -29.38
CA VAL A 477 7.03 -3.15 -28.47
C VAL A 477 5.54 -3.45 -28.27
N ALA A 478 4.71 -2.42 -28.07
CA ALA A 478 3.27 -2.59 -27.90
C ALA A 478 2.61 -3.14 -29.17
N ALA A 479 3.02 -2.68 -30.35
CA ALA A 479 2.53 -3.18 -31.63
C ALA A 479 2.94 -4.64 -31.87
N LEU A 480 4.19 -5.00 -31.55
CA LEU A 480 4.68 -6.37 -31.65
C LEU A 480 3.96 -7.31 -30.67
N ALA A 481 3.74 -6.86 -29.43
CA ALA A 481 2.97 -7.59 -28.43
C ALA A 481 1.51 -7.78 -28.85
N ALA A 482 0.85 -6.75 -29.38
CA ALA A 482 -0.51 -6.87 -29.89
C ALA A 482 -0.59 -7.79 -31.10
N ALA A 483 0.34 -7.72 -32.05
CA ALA A 483 0.35 -8.61 -33.21
C ALA A 483 0.51 -10.08 -32.78
N ALA A 484 1.43 -10.36 -31.85
CA ALA A 484 1.63 -11.71 -31.31
C ALA A 484 0.42 -12.19 -30.50
N ALA A 485 -0.15 -11.34 -29.64
CA ALA A 485 -1.33 -11.66 -28.86
C ALA A 485 -2.57 -11.88 -29.74
N THR A 486 -2.78 -11.05 -30.76
CA THR A 486 -3.83 -11.26 -31.77
C THR A 486 -3.62 -12.58 -32.50
N ALA A 487 -2.40 -12.89 -32.96
CA ALA A 487 -2.12 -14.17 -33.62
C ALA A 487 -2.41 -15.39 -32.72
N ALA A 488 -2.08 -15.30 -31.42
CA ALA A 488 -2.35 -16.35 -30.43
C ALA A 488 -3.86 -16.53 -30.12
N LEU A 489 -4.69 -15.52 -30.40
CA LEU A 489 -6.14 -15.61 -30.28
C LEU A 489 -6.79 -16.34 -31.48
N TYR A 490 -6.04 -16.56 -32.57
CA TYR A 490 -6.51 -17.32 -33.74
C TYR A 490 -5.92 -18.73 -33.77
N PRO A 491 -6.56 -19.71 -34.44
CA PRO A 491 -6.09 -21.09 -34.53
C PRO A 491 -4.92 -21.25 -35.52
N VAL A 492 -3.80 -20.58 -35.24
CA VAL A 492 -2.60 -20.52 -36.07
C VAL A 492 -1.55 -21.51 -35.54
N PRO A 493 -0.70 -22.12 -36.38
CA PRO A 493 0.41 -22.97 -35.92
C PRO A 493 1.40 -22.21 -35.02
N VAL A 494 1.79 -22.80 -33.90
CA VAL A 494 2.65 -22.15 -32.88
C VAL A 494 3.99 -21.71 -33.46
N TRP A 495 4.56 -22.50 -34.38
CA TRP A 495 5.83 -22.18 -35.04
C TRP A 495 5.79 -20.86 -35.83
N THR A 496 4.63 -20.41 -36.32
CA THR A 496 4.52 -19.14 -37.06
C THR A 496 4.69 -17.94 -36.13
N VAL A 497 4.18 -18.03 -34.90
CA VAL A 497 4.34 -16.98 -33.88
C VAL A 497 5.79 -16.95 -33.40
N VAL A 498 6.40 -18.11 -33.15
CA VAL A 498 7.83 -18.22 -32.81
C VAL A 498 8.71 -17.65 -33.93
N ALA A 499 8.51 -18.09 -35.17
CA ALA A 499 9.28 -17.61 -36.31
C ALA A 499 9.10 -16.10 -36.53
N GLY A 500 7.87 -15.59 -36.43
CA GLY A 500 7.58 -14.17 -36.54
C GLY A 500 8.31 -13.34 -35.49
N LEU A 501 8.30 -13.78 -34.22
CA LEU A 501 8.98 -13.11 -33.12
C LEU A 501 10.51 -13.17 -33.26
N LEU A 502 11.09 -14.31 -33.64
CA LEU A 502 12.53 -14.45 -33.84
C LEU A 502 13.02 -13.62 -35.04
N VAL A 503 12.31 -13.65 -36.17
CA VAL A 503 12.65 -12.84 -37.36
C VAL A 503 12.53 -11.35 -37.06
N ALA A 504 11.44 -10.92 -36.40
CA ALA A 504 11.29 -9.53 -35.98
C ALA A 504 12.42 -9.11 -35.04
N GLY A 505 12.76 -9.95 -34.07
CA GLY A 505 13.85 -9.70 -33.14
C GLY A 505 15.22 -9.54 -33.83
N VAL A 506 15.53 -10.42 -34.80
CA VAL A 506 16.77 -10.32 -35.59
C VAL A 506 16.77 -9.08 -36.49
N LEU A 507 15.65 -8.75 -37.16
CA LEU A 507 15.55 -7.57 -38.00
C LEU A 507 15.73 -6.27 -37.21
N LEU A 508 15.09 -6.19 -36.04
CA LEU A 508 15.24 -5.05 -35.11
C LEU A 508 16.67 -4.97 -34.58
N LEU A 509 17.33 -6.11 -34.32
CA LEU A 509 18.73 -6.13 -33.94
C LEU A 509 19.65 -5.60 -35.05
N VAL A 510 19.34 -5.93 -36.30
CA VAL A 510 20.07 -5.40 -37.48
C VAL A 510 19.81 -3.91 -37.69
N ALA A 511 18.64 -3.41 -37.30
CA ALA A 511 18.29 -1.99 -37.29
C ALA A 511 18.90 -1.20 -36.11
N ASP A 512 19.70 -1.86 -35.25
CA ASP A 512 20.26 -1.30 -34.00
C ASP A 512 19.19 -0.90 -32.95
N ASP A 513 17.94 -1.39 -33.09
CA ASP A 513 16.84 -1.20 -32.14
C ASP A 513 16.85 -2.31 -31.06
N LEU A 514 17.84 -2.24 -30.16
CA LEU A 514 18.16 -3.29 -29.19
C LEU A 514 17.01 -3.63 -28.23
N VAL A 515 16.23 -2.64 -27.78
CA VAL A 515 15.14 -2.86 -26.82
C VAL A 515 14.01 -3.71 -27.42
N PRO A 516 13.37 -3.33 -28.54
CA PRO A 516 12.33 -4.17 -29.14
C PRO A 516 12.91 -5.49 -29.67
N ALA A 517 14.16 -5.53 -30.13
CA ALA A 517 14.84 -6.77 -30.52
C ALA A 517 14.91 -7.79 -29.36
N THR A 518 15.38 -7.36 -28.18
CA THR A 518 15.47 -8.23 -27.00
C THR A 518 14.11 -8.72 -26.54
N VAL A 519 13.08 -7.86 -26.56
CA VAL A 519 11.71 -8.25 -26.19
C VAL A 519 11.17 -9.31 -27.15
N ALA A 520 11.36 -9.11 -28.47
CA ALA A 520 10.88 -10.04 -29.48
C ALA A 520 11.60 -11.40 -29.40
N LEU A 521 12.93 -11.42 -29.23
CA LEU A 521 13.70 -12.65 -29.06
C LEU A 521 13.32 -13.39 -27.76
N ALA A 522 13.16 -12.68 -26.64
CA ALA A 522 12.74 -13.27 -25.38
C ALA A 522 11.32 -13.86 -25.47
N ALA A 523 10.37 -13.12 -26.03
CA ALA A 523 9.01 -13.62 -26.26
C ALA A 523 9.00 -14.85 -27.18
N GLY A 524 9.80 -14.82 -28.25
CA GLY A 524 9.99 -15.97 -29.16
C GLY A 524 10.53 -17.20 -28.43
N THR A 525 11.54 -17.06 -27.58
CA THR A 525 12.08 -18.17 -26.78
C THR A 525 11.09 -18.74 -25.78
N VAL A 526 10.26 -17.90 -25.15
CA VAL A 526 9.22 -18.35 -24.20
C VAL A 526 8.15 -19.17 -24.94
N VAL A 527 7.65 -18.68 -26.08
CA VAL A 527 6.65 -19.41 -26.86
C VAL A 527 7.26 -20.70 -27.45
N ALA A 528 8.56 -20.71 -27.75
CA ALA A 528 9.26 -21.86 -28.28
C ALA A 528 9.36 -23.04 -27.30
N THR A 529 9.15 -22.86 -25.98
CA THR A 529 9.12 -23.99 -25.02
C THR A 529 7.91 -24.91 -25.23
N TYR A 530 7.02 -24.61 -26.18
CA TYR A 530 5.92 -25.48 -26.60
C TYR A 530 6.40 -26.84 -27.13
N ALA A 531 7.54 -26.85 -27.82
CA ALA A 531 8.15 -28.05 -28.38
C ALA A 531 9.69 -27.93 -28.37
N ASP A 532 10.40 -28.97 -27.94
CA ASP A 532 11.86 -28.89 -27.72
C ASP A 532 12.62 -28.55 -29.01
N GLY A 533 12.11 -28.98 -30.17
CA GLY A 533 12.67 -28.60 -31.46
C GLY A 533 12.54 -27.10 -31.78
N LEU A 534 11.44 -26.45 -31.38
CA LEU A 534 11.30 -24.99 -31.50
C LEU A 534 12.22 -24.28 -30.52
N LEU A 535 12.31 -24.77 -29.29
CA LEU A 535 13.18 -24.21 -28.25
C LEU A 535 14.65 -24.29 -28.66
N ALA A 536 15.09 -25.40 -29.25
CA ALA A 536 16.44 -25.56 -29.78
C ALA A 536 16.77 -24.51 -30.86
N VAL A 537 15.84 -24.25 -31.78
CA VAL A 537 15.99 -23.21 -32.82
C VAL A 537 16.03 -21.82 -32.19
N ALA A 538 15.13 -21.52 -31.26
CA ALA A 538 15.09 -20.22 -30.58
C ALA A 538 16.38 -19.96 -29.79
N LEU A 539 16.86 -20.93 -29.00
CA LEU A 539 18.13 -20.82 -28.27
C LEU A 539 19.33 -20.68 -29.20
N ALA A 540 19.35 -21.39 -30.33
CA ALA A 540 20.40 -21.22 -31.34
C ALA A 540 20.41 -19.81 -31.93
N THR A 541 19.24 -19.22 -32.23
CA THR A 541 19.15 -17.84 -32.73
C THR A 541 19.61 -16.81 -31.69
N VAL A 542 19.25 -16.99 -30.41
CA VAL A 542 19.69 -16.10 -29.32
C VAL A 542 21.18 -16.27 -29.03
N LEU A 543 21.70 -17.49 -29.05
CA LEU A 543 23.13 -17.77 -28.86
C LEU A 543 23.96 -17.14 -29.98
N LEU A 544 23.56 -17.32 -31.24
CA LEU A 544 24.27 -16.74 -32.39
C LEU A 544 24.19 -15.21 -32.39
N SER A 545 23.01 -14.63 -32.18
CA SER A 545 22.85 -13.17 -32.14
C SER A 545 23.65 -12.53 -31.00
N SER A 546 23.55 -13.07 -29.78
CA SER A 546 24.32 -12.56 -28.64
C SER A 546 25.83 -12.76 -28.80
N ALA A 547 26.29 -13.90 -29.35
CA ALA A 547 27.70 -14.14 -29.59
C ALA A 547 28.25 -13.16 -30.65
N VAL A 548 27.51 -12.90 -31.73
CA VAL A 548 27.89 -11.92 -32.75
C VAL A 548 28.00 -10.52 -32.15
N LEU A 549 27.03 -10.10 -31.33
CA LEU A 549 27.07 -8.80 -30.64
C LEU A 549 28.28 -8.70 -29.70
N HIS A 550 28.52 -9.73 -28.88
CA HIS A 550 29.65 -9.77 -27.93
C HIS A 550 31.02 -9.80 -28.64
N LEU A 551 31.11 -10.36 -29.84
CA LEU A 551 32.34 -10.38 -30.63
C LEU A 551 32.55 -9.09 -31.43
N ARG A 552 31.47 -8.46 -31.88
CA ARG A 552 31.50 -7.22 -32.67
C ARG A 552 31.82 -6.01 -31.81
N ASP A 553 31.23 -5.93 -30.62
CA ASP A 553 31.41 -4.84 -29.69
C ASP A 553 32.20 -5.32 -28.47
N ARG A 554 33.34 -4.68 -28.18
CA ARG A 554 34.25 -5.10 -27.10
C ARG A 554 34.09 -4.27 -25.84
N ASP A 555 33.60 -3.04 -25.96
CA ASP A 555 33.58 -2.05 -24.89
C ASP A 555 32.19 -1.40 -24.81
N GLY A 556 31.40 -1.77 -23.80
CA GLY A 556 30.10 -1.16 -23.56
C GLY A 556 29.09 -2.06 -22.85
N ILE A 557 27.99 -1.46 -22.41
CA ILE A 557 26.89 -2.15 -21.72
C ILE A 557 26.28 -3.25 -22.63
N VAL A 558 26.23 -3.01 -23.94
CA VAL A 558 25.70 -3.98 -24.91
C VAL A 558 26.57 -5.23 -24.99
N ALA A 559 27.90 -5.06 -25.03
CA ALA A 559 28.85 -6.17 -25.01
C ALA A 559 28.77 -6.98 -23.70
N GLU A 560 28.53 -6.31 -22.58
CA GLU A 560 28.34 -6.96 -21.29
C GLU A 560 27.04 -7.79 -21.23
N VAL A 561 25.91 -7.21 -21.64
CA VAL A 561 24.63 -7.93 -21.70
C VAL A 561 24.71 -9.10 -22.68
N ALA A 562 25.32 -8.90 -23.85
CA ALA A 562 25.50 -9.94 -24.85
C ALA A 562 26.35 -11.10 -24.32
N GLY A 563 27.47 -10.82 -23.63
CA GLY A 563 28.32 -11.85 -23.04
C GLY A 563 27.61 -12.70 -21.98
N LEU A 564 26.76 -12.06 -21.16
CA LEU A 564 25.91 -12.75 -20.18
C LEU A 564 24.90 -13.67 -20.89
N VAL A 565 24.20 -13.17 -21.91
CA VAL A 565 23.20 -13.92 -22.68
C VAL A 565 23.85 -15.08 -23.45
N THR A 566 25.07 -14.92 -23.96
CA THR A 566 25.81 -15.99 -24.65
C THR A 566 26.08 -17.16 -23.71
N ALA A 567 26.54 -16.92 -22.49
CA ALA A 567 26.85 -18.00 -21.54
C ALA A 567 25.58 -18.73 -21.03
N THR A 568 24.49 -18.00 -20.76
CA THR A 568 23.22 -18.60 -20.32
C THR A 568 22.49 -19.33 -21.45
N SER A 569 22.47 -18.78 -22.67
CA SER A 569 21.91 -19.47 -23.83
C SER A 569 22.71 -20.71 -24.21
N LEU A 570 24.03 -20.71 -24.04
CA LEU A 570 24.85 -21.92 -24.21
C LEU A 570 24.47 -23.00 -23.19
N ALA A 571 24.31 -22.64 -21.91
CA ALA A 571 23.88 -23.56 -20.87
C ALA A 571 22.51 -24.20 -21.19
N ALA A 572 21.53 -23.37 -21.54
CA ALA A 572 20.20 -23.82 -21.95
C ALA A 572 20.25 -24.68 -23.23
N SER A 573 21.09 -24.34 -24.20
CA SER A 573 21.26 -25.13 -25.42
C SER A 573 21.79 -26.53 -25.11
N VAL A 574 22.79 -26.66 -24.24
CA VAL A 574 23.34 -27.97 -23.85
C VAL A 574 22.27 -28.84 -23.21
N TRP A 575 21.42 -28.26 -22.36
CA TRP A 575 20.31 -28.99 -21.74
C TRP A 575 19.30 -29.50 -22.77
N VAL A 576 18.78 -28.60 -23.62
CA VAL A 576 17.77 -28.92 -24.64
C VAL A 576 18.31 -29.94 -25.64
N TRP A 577 19.56 -29.80 -26.10
CA TRP A 577 20.17 -30.80 -26.98
C TRP A 577 20.40 -32.16 -26.29
N GLY A 578 20.68 -32.17 -24.98
CA GLY A 578 20.78 -33.41 -24.21
C GLY A 578 19.46 -34.15 -24.16
N ASP A 579 18.36 -33.41 -23.97
CA ASP A 579 16.99 -33.93 -23.96
C ASP A 579 16.57 -34.48 -25.33
N LEU A 580 16.80 -33.73 -26.42
CA LEU A 580 16.56 -34.20 -27.80
C LEU A 580 17.36 -35.46 -28.17
N LEU A 581 18.51 -35.68 -27.53
CA LEU A 581 19.39 -36.84 -27.76
C LEU A 581 19.11 -38.00 -26.78
N ASP A 582 18.03 -37.92 -26.01
CA ASP A 582 17.60 -38.89 -24.98
C ASP A 582 18.74 -39.25 -24.00
N ARG A 583 19.49 -38.24 -23.54
CA ARG A 583 20.60 -38.44 -22.59
C ARG A 583 20.16 -38.24 -21.15
N PRO A 584 20.73 -39.01 -20.19
CA PRO A 584 20.42 -38.85 -18.78
C PRO A 584 20.77 -37.44 -18.30
N GLY A 585 19.77 -36.74 -17.75
CA GLY A 585 19.85 -35.31 -17.42
C GLY A 585 20.94 -34.97 -16.40
N GLU A 586 21.23 -35.87 -15.46
CA GLU A 586 22.29 -35.71 -14.48
C GLU A 586 23.68 -35.60 -15.13
N TRP A 587 23.93 -36.34 -16.20
CA TRP A 587 25.19 -36.26 -16.94
C TRP A 587 25.23 -35.06 -17.90
N VAL A 588 24.09 -34.70 -18.49
CA VAL A 588 23.96 -33.50 -19.33
C VAL A 588 24.28 -32.25 -18.51
N ALA A 589 23.79 -32.15 -17.27
CA ALA A 589 24.11 -31.07 -16.35
C ALA A 589 25.60 -31.00 -16.00
N VAL A 590 26.25 -32.15 -15.72
CA VAL A 590 27.71 -32.19 -15.48
C VAL A 590 28.48 -31.64 -16.68
N VAL A 591 28.15 -32.11 -17.89
CA VAL A 591 28.79 -31.64 -19.13
C VAL A 591 28.55 -30.15 -19.32
N GLY A 592 27.31 -29.68 -19.13
CA GLY A 592 26.97 -28.26 -19.23
C GLY A 592 27.75 -27.39 -18.25
N VAL A 593 27.83 -27.79 -16.97
CA VAL A 593 28.57 -27.05 -15.93
C VAL A 593 30.04 -26.94 -16.31
N VAL A 594 30.64 -28.02 -16.81
CA VAL A 594 32.03 -28.03 -17.27
C VAL A 594 32.22 -27.13 -18.49
N VAL A 595 31.36 -27.23 -19.51
CA VAL A 595 31.44 -26.42 -20.74
C VAL A 595 31.32 -24.92 -20.43
N VAL A 596 30.36 -24.55 -19.59
CA VAL A 596 30.11 -23.15 -19.20
C VAL A 596 31.21 -22.61 -18.29
N ALA A 597 31.73 -23.42 -17.35
CA ALA A 597 32.88 -23.06 -16.54
C ALA A 597 34.16 -22.88 -17.38
N LEU A 598 34.39 -23.76 -18.36
CA LEU A 598 35.49 -23.62 -19.31
C LEU A 598 35.35 -22.36 -20.16
N LEU A 599 34.14 -22.02 -20.61
CA LEU A 599 33.89 -20.77 -21.32
C LEU A 599 34.30 -19.55 -20.48
N ALA A 600 33.93 -19.50 -19.19
CA ALA A 600 34.33 -18.42 -18.28
C ALA A 600 35.84 -18.38 -17.97
N LEU A 601 36.50 -19.54 -17.94
CA LEU A 601 37.95 -19.62 -17.75
C LEU A 601 38.73 -19.15 -18.99
N VAL A 602 38.24 -19.48 -20.19
CA VAL A 602 38.84 -19.12 -21.48
C VAL A 602 38.54 -17.66 -21.83
N ARG A 603 37.28 -17.24 -21.73
CA ARG A 603 36.83 -15.87 -22.01
C ARG A 603 36.86 -15.06 -20.72
N ARG A 604 37.93 -14.29 -20.58
CA ARG A 604 38.21 -13.46 -19.40
C ARG A 604 37.42 -12.15 -19.38
N SER A 605 36.11 -12.22 -19.58
CA SER A 605 35.21 -11.06 -19.48
C SER A 605 34.26 -11.22 -18.29
N ALA A 606 34.11 -10.14 -17.52
CA ALA A 606 33.26 -10.14 -16.33
C ALA A 606 31.80 -10.52 -16.64
N ALA A 607 31.33 -10.18 -17.83
CA ALA A 607 30.01 -10.50 -18.35
C ALA A 607 29.80 -12.00 -18.65
N VAL A 608 30.79 -12.66 -19.25
CA VAL A 608 30.69 -14.10 -19.52
C VAL A 608 30.79 -14.89 -18.23
N GLU A 609 31.56 -14.42 -17.25
CA GLU A 609 31.64 -15.04 -15.92
C GLU A 609 30.31 -14.98 -15.16
N SER A 610 29.64 -13.83 -15.16
CA SER A 610 28.35 -13.69 -14.50
C SER A 610 27.26 -14.54 -15.20
N GLY A 611 27.24 -14.55 -16.53
CA GLY A 611 26.37 -15.44 -17.29
C GLY A 611 26.69 -16.93 -17.08
N ALA A 612 27.97 -17.28 -16.94
CA ALA A 612 28.39 -18.65 -16.67
C ALA A 612 28.00 -19.11 -15.27
N ALA A 613 28.12 -18.24 -14.26
CA ALA A 613 27.63 -18.53 -12.91
C ALA A 613 26.11 -18.81 -12.92
N LEU A 614 25.33 -17.99 -13.62
CA LEU A 614 23.88 -18.22 -13.81
C LEU A 614 23.60 -19.53 -14.54
N GLY A 615 24.34 -19.82 -15.62
CA GLY A 615 24.23 -21.06 -16.39
C GLY A 615 24.54 -22.31 -15.55
N VAL A 616 25.60 -22.27 -14.74
CA VAL A 616 25.96 -23.36 -13.81
C VAL A 616 24.85 -23.61 -12.79
N VAL A 617 24.26 -22.56 -12.21
CA VAL A 617 23.12 -22.70 -11.30
C VAL A 617 21.91 -23.33 -11.99
N GLY A 618 21.54 -22.82 -13.17
CA GLY A 618 20.41 -23.35 -13.96
C GLY A 618 20.59 -24.83 -14.33
N LEU A 619 21.77 -25.19 -14.82
CA LEU A 619 22.11 -26.59 -15.16
C LEU A 619 22.12 -27.50 -13.93
N SER A 620 22.64 -27.03 -12.80
CA SER A 620 22.66 -27.81 -11.56
C SER A 620 21.24 -28.10 -11.04
N LEU A 621 20.34 -27.12 -11.12
CA LEU A 621 18.92 -27.29 -10.77
C LEU A 621 18.21 -28.26 -11.73
N ALA A 622 18.42 -28.10 -13.03
CA ALA A 622 17.85 -28.97 -14.04
C ALA A 622 18.34 -30.42 -13.87
N GLY A 623 19.65 -30.61 -13.71
CA GLY A 623 20.25 -31.93 -13.45
C GLY A 623 19.79 -32.56 -12.15
N LEU A 624 19.54 -31.77 -11.09
CA LEU A 624 18.98 -32.26 -9.84
C LEU A 624 17.51 -32.72 -10.00
N SER A 625 16.73 -32.01 -10.83
CA SER A 625 15.34 -32.38 -11.12
C SER A 625 15.21 -33.66 -11.94
N ALA A 626 16.23 -33.96 -12.78
CA ALA A 626 16.29 -35.19 -13.56
C ALA A 626 16.90 -36.38 -12.77
N ALA A 627 17.65 -36.11 -11.70
CA ALA A 627 18.31 -37.15 -10.92
C ALA A 627 17.30 -38.03 -10.15
N PRO A 628 17.59 -39.33 -9.96
CA PRO A 628 16.83 -40.20 -9.07
C PRO A 628 16.72 -39.63 -7.66
N LEU A 629 15.52 -39.67 -7.05
CA LEU A 629 15.25 -39.07 -5.73
C LEU A 629 16.13 -39.65 -4.62
N ASP A 630 16.52 -40.92 -4.71
CA ASP A 630 17.42 -41.60 -3.79
C ASP A 630 18.87 -41.11 -3.89
N GLN A 631 19.24 -40.43 -4.98
CA GLN A 631 20.59 -39.94 -5.26
C GLN A 631 20.67 -38.42 -5.42
N ALA A 632 19.56 -37.70 -5.25
CA ALA A 632 19.49 -36.26 -5.45
C ALA A 632 20.53 -35.49 -4.59
N SER A 633 20.68 -35.88 -3.32
CA SER A 633 21.71 -35.39 -2.40
C SER A 633 23.14 -35.61 -2.92
N SER A 634 23.40 -36.79 -3.46
CA SER A 634 24.70 -37.16 -4.03
C SER A 634 25.02 -36.31 -5.27
N TRP A 635 24.06 -36.12 -6.18
CA TRP A 635 24.22 -35.26 -7.36
C TRP A 635 24.37 -33.78 -7.02
N LEU A 636 23.61 -33.28 -6.03
CA LEU A 636 23.78 -31.93 -5.51
C LEU A 636 25.21 -31.69 -4.99
N ALA A 637 25.79 -32.67 -4.27
CA ALA A 637 27.18 -32.59 -3.83
C ALA A 637 28.16 -32.56 -5.00
N VAL A 638 27.90 -33.30 -6.09
CA VAL A 638 28.72 -33.27 -7.32
C VAL A 638 28.67 -31.87 -7.96
N TYR A 639 27.49 -31.28 -8.15
CA TYR A 639 27.36 -29.95 -8.76
C TYR A 639 28.02 -28.85 -7.92
N LEU A 640 27.83 -28.87 -6.59
CA LEU A 640 28.48 -27.95 -5.67
C LEU A 640 30.01 -28.11 -5.69
N THR A 641 30.50 -29.33 -5.85
CA THR A 641 31.94 -29.62 -5.97
C THR A 641 32.50 -29.06 -7.27
N LEU A 642 31.82 -29.25 -8.41
CA LEU A 642 32.24 -28.72 -9.70
C LEU A 642 32.22 -27.18 -9.72
N ALA A 643 31.16 -26.56 -9.20
CA ALA A 643 31.06 -25.10 -9.08
C ALA A 643 32.12 -24.53 -8.12
N GLY A 644 32.34 -25.19 -6.97
CA GLY A 644 33.38 -24.83 -6.00
C GLY A 644 34.79 -24.97 -6.55
N ALA A 645 35.06 -26.03 -7.33
CA ALA A 645 36.34 -26.23 -7.99
C ALA A 645 36.59 -25.18 -9.08
N ALA A 646 35.59 -24.87 -9.90
CA ALA A 646 35.70 -23.84 -10.94
C ALA A 646 35.98 -22.45 -10.35
N THR A 647 35.23 -22.05 -9.31
CA THR A 647 35.40 -20.75 -8.63
C THR A 647 36.71 -20.64 -7.86
N CYS A 648 37.17 -21.71 -7.20
CA CYS A 648 38.52 -21.77 -6.61
C CYS A 648 39.62 -21.67 -7.66
N THR A 649 39.46 -22.35 -8.80
CA THR A 649 40.40 -22.28 -9.92
C THR A 649 40.46 -20.86 -10.48
N GLU A 650 39.32 -20.19 -10.62
CA GLU A 650 39.28 -18.78 -11.02
C GLU A 650 40.03 -17.87 -10.03
N ALA A 651 39.80 -18.05 -8.72
CA ALA A 651 40.47 -17.27 -7.68
C ALA A 651 42.00 -17.48 -7.66
N LEU A 652 42.47 -18.67 -8.04
CA LEU A 652 43.89 -19.00 -8.15
C LEU A 652 44.53 -18.42 -9.42
N LEU A 653 43.82 -18.49 -10.55
CA LEU A 653 44.30 -17.98 -11.83
C LEU A 653 44.27 -16.45 -11.90
N ARG A 654 43.47 -15.78 -11.05
CA ARG A 654 43.23 -14.33 -11.11
C ARG A 654 43.61 -13.62 -9.81
N PRO A 655 44.77 -12.93 -9.78
CA PRO A 655 45.23 -12.20 -8.60
C PRO A 655 44.23 -11.14 -8.10
N ASP A 656 43.53 -10.49 -9.03
CA ASP A 656 42.57 -9.41 -8.74
C ASP A 656 41.26 -9.93 -8.12
N ARG A 657 41.00 -11.24 -8.19
CA ARG A 657 39.76 -11.87 -7.73
C ARG A 657 39.97 -12.95 -6.68
N ARG A 658 41.07 -12.87 -5.93
CA ARG A 658 41.36 -13.79 -4.80
C ARG A 658 40.24 -13.88 -3.77
N TRP A 659 39.38 -12.86 -3.67
CA TRP A 659 38.21 -12.88 -2.81
C TRP A 659 37.19 -13.98 -3.19
N LEU A 660 37.12 -14.38 -4.46
CA LEU A 660 36.27 -15.49 -4.93
C LEU A 660 36.65 -16.84 -4.31
N GLY A 661 37.87 -16.98 -3.78
CA GLY A 661 38.29 -18.17 -3.05
C GLY A 661 37.42 -18.45 -1.82
N TRP A 662 36.84 -17.41 -1.20
CA TRP A 662 35.87 -17.57 -0.12
C TRP A 662 34.54 -18.14 -0.62
N ALA A 663 34.07 -17.71 -1.79
CA ALA A 663 32.86 -18.23 -2.41
C ALA A 663 33.04 -19.70 -2.82
N GLY A 664 34.17 -20.04 -3.45
CA GLY A 664 34.49 -21.43 -3.77
C GLY A 664 34.66 -22.32 -2.53
N GLY A 665 35.29 -21.80 -1.47
CA GLY A 665 35.38 -22.49 -0.19
C GLY A 665 34.03 -22.75 0.46
N LEU A 666 33.09 -21.80 0.36
CA LEU A 666 31.72 -21.97 0.83
C LEU A 666 30.95 -23.03 0.02
N LEU A 667 31.10 -23.05 -1.31
CA LEU A 667 30.47 -24.07 -2.17
C LEU A 667 30.98 -25.47 -1.85
N LEU A 668 32.28 -25.62 -1.58
CA LEU A 668 32.87 -26.90 -1.16
C LEU A 668 32.41 -27.30 0.26
N ALA A 669 32.27 -26.34 1.18
CA ALA A 669 31.70 -26.60 2.50
C ALA A 669 30.24 -27.05 2.41
N ALA A 670 29.44 -26.40 1.55
CA ALA A 670 28.07 -26.79 1.27
C ALA A 670 28.00 -28.20 0.66
N ALA A 671 28.89 -28.56 -0.25
CA ALA A 671 29.00 -29.92 -0.79
C ALA A 671 29.25 -30.95 0.33
N SER A 672 30.13 -30.62 1.28
CA SER A 672 30.40 -31.46 2.44
C SER A 672 29.18 -31.58 3.37
N TRP A 673 28.43 -30.51 3.61
CA TRP A 673 27.23 -30.55 4.43
C TRP A 673 26.13 -31.42 3.82
N VAL A 674 25.89 -31.25 2.52
CA VAL A 674 24.92 -32.08 1.78
C VAL A 674 25.30 -33.55 1.90
N ARG A 675 26.59 -33.88 1.77
CA ARG A 675 27.04 -35.27 1.91
C ARG A 675 26.95 -35.81 3.34
N LEU A 676 27.22 -35.00 4.37
CA LEU A 676 27.08 -35.42 5.77
C LEU A 676 25.60 -35.67 6.15
N ALA A 677 24.70 -34.84 5.64
CA ALA A 677 23.26 -35.00 5.82
C ALA A 677 22.75 -36.27 5.12
N ASP A 678 23.24 -36.54 3.91
CA ASP A 678 22.94 -37.74 3.14
C ASP A 678 23.36 -39.04 3.87
N VAL A 679 24.48 -38.99 4.58
CA VAL A 679 25.00 -40.10 5.39
C VAL A 679 24.29 -40.21 6.77
N GLY A 680 23.41 -39.26 7.12
CA GLY A 680 22.55 -39.33 8.32
C GLY A 680 23.15 -38.73 9.59
N VAL A 681 24.13 -37.82 9.48
CA VAL A 681 24.75 -37.16 10.64
C VAL A 681 23.82 -36.06 11.18
N SER A 682 23.43 -36.13 12.47
CA SER A 682 22.44 -35.22 13.07
C SER A 682 23.04 -34.23 14.08
N GLU A 683 24.26 -34.50 14.50
CA GLU A 683 25.06 -33.67 15.39
C GLU A 683 25.44 -32.36 14.68
N PRO A 684 25.29 -31.17 15.30
CA PRO A 684 25.67 -29.90 14.68
C PRO A 684 27.20 -29.73 14.50
N GLU A 685 28.02 -30.50 15.20
CA GLU A 685 29.48 -30.36 15.26
C GLU A 685 30.18 -30.71 13.93
N PRO A 686 29.87 -31.82 13.23
CA PRO A 686 30.48 -32.14 11.92
C PRO A 686 30.17 -31.11 10.82
N TYR A 687 29.09 -30.35 10.95
CA TYR A 687 28.74 -29.29 10.00
C TYR A 687 29.54 -28.01 10.26
N THR A 688 29.75 -27.61 11.52
CA THR A 688 30.33 -26.31 11.84
C THR A 688 31.83 -26.36 12.10
N LEU A 689 32.37 -27.47 12.63
CA LEU A 689 33.78 -27.57 13.03
C LEU A 689 34.79 -27.44 11.89
N PRO A 690 34.61 -28.06 10.70
CA PRO A 690 35.56 -27.90 9.60
C PRO A 690 35.69 -26.44 9.13
N ALA A 691 34.55 -25.74 9.04
CA ALA A 691 34.50 -24.33 8.67
C ALA A 691 35.06 -23.43 9.79
N ALA A 692 34.72 -23.71 11.05
CA ALA A 692 35.26 -23.01 12.21
C ALA A 692 36.78 -23.16 12.29
N LEU A 693 37.33 -24.36 12.05
CA LEU A 693 38.76 -24.62 12.03
C LEU A 693 39.45 -23.88 10.89
N ALA A 694 38.89 -23.91 9.68
CA ALA A 694 39.43 -23.16 8.54
C ALA A 694 39.48 -21.65 8.84
N LEU A 695 38.41 -21.07 9.40
CA LEU A 695 38.33 -19.66 9.76
C LEU A 695 39.27 -19.28 10.91
N LEU A 696 39.42 -20.15 11.93
CA LEU A 696 40.38 -19.96 13.01
C LEU A 696 41.82 -20.05 12.50
N VAL A 697 42.15 -20.98 11.59
CA VAL A 697 43.47 -21.08 10.98
C VAL A 697 43.78 -19.84 10.14
N VAL A 698 42.84 -19.37 9.31
CA VAL A 698 43.03 -18.14 8.53
C VAL A 698 43.17 -16.93 9.46
N GLY A 699 42.35 -16.83 10.51
CA GLY A 699 42.41 -15.79 11.52
C GLY A 699 43.73 -15.78 12.30
N LEU A 700 44.24 -16.94 12.70
CA LEU A 700 45.52 -17.12 13.38
C LEU A 700 46.71 -16.79 12.48
N VAL A 701 46.68 -17.23 11.21
CA VAL A 701 47.72 -16.89 10.23
C VAL A 701 47.72 -15.39 9.95
N ALA A 702 46.56 -14.76 9.83
CA ALA A 702 46.44 -13.31 9.67
C ALA A 702 46.93 -12.55 10.91
N LEU A 703 46.62 -13.03 12.12
CA LEU A 703 47.08 -12.45 13.38
C LEU A 703 48.61 -12.54 13.54
N ARG A 704 49.20 -13.68 13.15
CA ARG A 704 50.67 -13.88 13.14
C ARG A 704 51.37 -13.00 12.11
N ARG A 705 50.81 -12.85 10.91
CA ARG A 705 51.40 -12.01 9.84
C ARG A 705 51.31 -10.51 10.12
N ARG A 706 50.33 -10.07 10.91
CA ARG A 706 50.07 -8.65 11.19
C ARG A 706 50.67 -8.13 12.51
N GLY A 707 51.30 -8.99 13.32
CA GLY A 707 52.03 -8.56 14.52
C GLY A 707 51.15 -8.15 15.71
N GLY A 708 49.95 -8.73 15.85
CA GLY A 708 48.96 -8.36 16.88
C GLY A 708 47.96 -7.32 16.36
N GLY A 709 46.67 -7.53 16.66
CA GLY A 709 45.57 -6.71 16.15
C GLY A 709 44.23 -7.07 16.81
N ASP A 710 43.12 -6.54 16.27
CA ASP A 710 41.77 -6.78 16.77
C ASP A 710 41.36 -8.25 16.67
N THR A 711 41.53 -8.97 17.79
CA THR A 711 41.23 -10.39 17.88
C THR A 711 39.74 -10.69 17.68
N VAL A 712 38.84 -9.75 17.99
CA VAL A 712 37.39 -9.93 17.86
C VAL A 712 37.01 -10.06 16.38
N ARG A 713 37.60 -9.21 15.53
CA ARG A 713 37.35 -9.24 14.08
C ARG A 713 37.97 -10.46 13.40
N LEU A 714 39.12 -10.94 13.87
CA LEU A 714 39.89 -12.03 13.22
C LEU A 714 39.50 -13.44 13.69
N LEU A 715 39.18 -13.62 14.98
CA LEU A 715 38.81 -14.91 15.57
C LEU A 715 37.31 -15.03 15.84
N GLY A 716 36.57 -13.91 15.90
CA GLY A 716 35.14 -13.88 16.21
C GLY A 716 34.27 -14.75 15.31
N PRO A 717 34.43 -14.74 13.96
CA PRO A 717 33.64 -15.60 13.08
C PRO A 717 33.85 -17.10 13.35
N GLY A 718 35.08 -17.52 13.62
CA GLY A 718 35.41 -18.91 13.96
C GLY A 718 34.91 -19.32 15.35
N LEU A 719 35.04 -18.44 16.35
CA LEU A 719 34.54 -18.65 17.71
C LEU A 719 33.01 -18.64 17.79
N GLY A 720 32.35 -17.78 17.01
CA GLY A 720 30.90 -17.74 16.89
C GLY A 720 30.33 -19.03 16.30
N LEU A 721 30.91 -19.51 15.20
CA LEU A 721 30.51 -20.79 14.57
C LEU A 721 30.79 -22.00 15.46
N ALA A 722 31.78 -21.92 16.35
CA ALA A 722 32.09 -22.98 17.31
C ALA A 722 31.17 -23.01 18.55
N LEU A 723 30.63 -21.87 19.01
CA LEU A 723 29.92 -21.76 20.31
C LEU A 723 28.41 -21.52 20.22
N VAL A 724 27.96 -20.71 19.26
CA VAL A 724 26.56 -20.23 19.21
C VAL A 724 25.56 -21.36 18.90
N PRO A 725 25.83 -22.27 17.92
CA PRO A 725 24.92 -23.39 17.65
C PRO A 725 24.67 -24.25 18.90
N SER A 726 25.71 -24.48 19.70
CA SER A 726 25.62 -25.23 20.95
C SER A 726 24.87 -24.47 22.06
N LEU A 727 24.93 -23.13 22.12
CA LEU A 727 24.17 -22.31 23.09
C LEU A 727 22.66 -22.36 22.83
N LEU A 728 22.24 -22.23 21.57
CA LEU A 728 20.82 -22.19 21.22
C LEU A 728 20.09 -23.47 21.64
N TRP A 729 20.76 -24.62 21.48
CA TRP A 729 20.26 -25.90 21.96
C TRP A 729 20.12 -25.98 23.48
N VAL A 730 20.98 -25.28 24.25
CA VAL A 730 20.97 -25.28 25.72
C VAL A 730 19.90 -24.34 26.31
N LEU A 731 19.46 -23.31 25.58
CA LEU A 731 18.40 -22.39 26.04
C LEU A 731 16.99 -23.00 25.99
N ASP A 732 16.81 -24.02 25.14
CA ASP A 732 15.55 -24.77 24.99
C ASP A 732 15.43 -25.88 26.04
N ASP A 733 16.50 -26.69 26.22
CA ASP A 733 16.60 -27.69 27.29
C ASP A 733 17.80 -27.43 28.21
N PRO A 734 17.59 -26.68 29.32
CA PRO A 734 18.67 -26.20 30.18
C PRO A 734 19.37 -27.28 31.03
N ALA A 735 18.94 -28.55 31.00
CA ALA A 735 19.39 -29.60 31.94
C ALA A 735 20.11 -30.81 31.29
N THR A 736 21.09 -30.60 30.40
CA THR A 736 21.79 -31.68 29.65
C THR A 736 23.34 -31.69 29.78
N LEU A 737 24.03 -32.83 29.54
CA LEU A 737 25.52 -32.96 29.54
C LEU A 737 26.21 -31.94 28.60
N ARG A 738 25.51 -31.50 27.57
CA ARG A 738 25.95 -30.48 26.61
C ARG A 738 26.10 -29.10 27.25
N SER A 739 25.24 -28.73 28.21
CA SER A 739 25.37 -27.46 28.94
C SER A 739 26.63 -27.43 29.81
N LEU A 740 27.07 -28.60 30.31
CA LEU A 740 28.31 -28.76 31.05
C LEU A 740 29.55 -28.66 30.13
N LEU A 741 29.56 -29.35 28.98
CA LEU A 741 30.67 -29.25 28.02
C LEU A 741 30.79 -27.84 27.42
N LEU A 742 29.67 -27.19 27.12
CA LEU A 742 29.64 -25.80 26.66
C LEU A 742 30.07 -24.83 27.76
N GLY A 743 29.66 -25.05 29.01
CA GLY A 743 30.13 -24.29 30.17
C GLY A 743 31.64 -24.41 30.40
N LEU A 744 32.21 -25.63 30.26
CA LEU A 744 33.64 -25.87 30.33
C LEU A 744 34.41 -25.23 29.16
N ALA A 745 33.87 -25.29 27.94
CA ALA A 745 34.45 -24.61 26.79
C ALA A 745 34.44 -23.08 26.94
N CYS A 746 33.33 -22.50 27.43
CA CYS A 746 33.22 -21.07 27.72
C CYS A 746 34.21 -20.64 28.80
N LEU A 747 34.38 -21.44 29.86
CA LEU A 747 35.37 -21.21 30.90
C LEU A 747 36.80 -21.29 30.34
N GLY A 748 37.11 -22.29 29.51
CA GLY A 748 38.39 -22.44 28.83
C GLY A 748 38.74 -21.25 27.93
N LEU A 749 37.76 -20.71 27.22
CA LEU A 749 37.91 -19.51 26.38
C LEU A 749 38.09 -18.23 27.21
N VAL A 750 37.36 -18.07 28.31
CA VAL A 750 37.58 -16.97 29.26
C VAL A 750 39.01 -17.04 29.82
N LEU A 751 39.48 -18.21 30.24
CA LEU A 751 40.84 -18.40 30.76
C LEU A 751 41.92 -18.19 29.69
N ALA A 752 41.72 -18.68 28.47
CA ALA A 752 42.65 -18.46 27.35
C ALA A 752 42.69 -16.98 26.93
N GLY A 753 41.54 -16.31 26.90
CA GLY A 753 41.44 -14.87 26.65
C GLY A 753 42.16 -14.03 27.71
N LEU A 754 42.04 -14.43 28.99
CA LEU A 754 42.77 -13.78 30.09
C LEU A 754 44.28 -14.03 30.02
N ARG A 755 44.73 -15.25 29.71
CA ARG A 755 46.16 -15.60 29.64
C ARG A 755 46.87 -15.00 28.43
N LEU A 756 46.23 -15.03 27.26
CA LEU A 756 46.80 -14.54 26.00
C LEU A 756 46.50 -13.05 25.78
N GLN A 757 45.76 -12.41 26.70
CA GLN A 757 45.26 -11.03 26.59
C GLN A 757 44.44 -10.79 25.31
N TRP A 758 43.66 -11.78 24.89
CA TRP A 758 42.82 -11.72 23.69
C TRP A 758 41.36 -11.45 24.06
N THR A 759 40.81 -10.39 23.49
CA THR A 759 39.45 -9.90 23.78
C THR A 759 38.35 -10.81 23.22
N ALA A 760 38.57 -11.43 22.06
CA ALA A 760 37.57 -12.29 21.40
C ALA A 760 37.14 -13.52 22.22
N PRO A 761 38.06 -14.40 22.67
CA PRO A 761 37.66 -15.58 23.45
C PRO A 761 37.06 -15.22 24.81
N LEU A 762 37.46 -14.08 25.42
CA LEU A 762 36.91 -13.60 26.68
C LEU A 762 35.44 -13.14 26.56
N VAL A 763 35.14 -12.29 25.57
CA VAL A 763 33.79 -11.70 25.40
C VAL A 763 32.78 -12.77 24.96
N PHE A 764 33.14 -13.62 24.01
CA PHE A 764 32.25 -14.69 23.54
C PHE A 764 31.98 -15.72 24.65
N GLY A 765 32.99 -16.09 25.45
CA GLY A 765 32.79 -16.99 26.59
C GLY A 765 31.90 -16.40 27.69
N ALA A 766 32.02 -15.11 27.99
CA ALA A 766 31.24 -14.45 29.06
C ALA A 766 29.78 -14.16 28.68
N ALA A 767 29.52 -13.69 27.46
CA ALA A 767 28.17 -13.36 27.01
C ALA A 767 27.28 -14.62 26.89
N VAL A 768 27.84 -15.69 26.31
CA VAL A 768 27.19 -17.00 26.20
C VAL A 768 26.88 -17.56 27.59
N GLY A 769 27.78 -17.38 28.57
CA GLY A 769 27.55 -17.78 29.96
C GLY A 769 26.46 -16.98 30.68
N ALA A 770 26.33 -15.66 30.47
CA ALA A 770 25.35 -14.82 31.17
C ALA A 770 23.89 -15.03 30.70
N ALA A 771 23.70 -15.28 29.41
CA ALA A 771 22.37 -15.56 28.84
C ALA A 771 21.73 -16.81 29.47
N VAL A 772 22.55 -17.84 29.75
CA VAL A 772 22.12 -19.06 30.44
C VAL A 772 21.63 -18.78 31.87
N VAL A 773 22.13 -17.72 32.53
CA VAL A 773 21.77 -17.36 33.92
C VAL A 773 20.47 -16.56 34.00
N LEU A 774 20.30 -15.53 33.17
CA LEU A 774 19.12 -14.63 33.18
C LEU A 774 17.81 -15.35 32.84
N ARG A 775 17.86 -16.29 31.89
CA ARG A 775 16.70 -17.09 31.50
C ARG A 775 16.08 -17.84 32.69
N SER A 776 16.88 -18.09 33.72
CA SER A 776 16.50 -18.82 34.91
C SER A 776 15.73 -17.98 35.97
N ALA A 777 15.47 -16.66 35.77
CA ALA A 777 14.97 -15.74 36.83
C ALA A 777 13.63 -14.98 36.60
N ALA A 778 12.96 -15.12 35.45
CA ALA A 778 11.78 -14.31 35.05
C ALA A 778 10.43 -14.37 35.85
N PRO A 779 10.08 -15.38 36.68
CA PRO A 779 8.71 -15.55 37.21
C PRO A 779 8.12 -14.59 38.28
N TYR A 780 8.72 -13.45 38.65
CA TYR A 780 8.48 -12.84 39.99
C TYR A 780 7.84 -11.40 40.11
N VAL A 781 7.16 -10.77 39.12
CA VAL A 781 6.87 -9.28 39.12
C VAL A 781 5.39 -8.77 38.88
N GLY A 782 4.32 -9.58 38.84
CA GLY A 782 3.05 -9.21 38.15
C GLY A 782 1.82 -8.52 38.85
N ASP A 783 1.64 -8.49 40.18
CA ASP A 783 0.26 -8.67 40.73
C ASP A 783 -0.51 -7.49 41.46
N ALA A 784 -0.21 -6.19 41.31
CA ALA A 784 -0.66 -5.19 42.35
C ALA A 784 -1.71 -4.07 42.08
N VAL A 785 -2.27 -3.75 40.88
CA VAL A 785 -3.23 -2.58 40.74
C VAL A 785 -4.36 -2.73 39.66
N PRO A 786 -5.66 -2.42 39.94
CA PRO A 786 -6.77 -2.39 38.97
C PRO A 786 -6.95 -1.06 38.18
N ARG A 787 -7.63 -1.08 37.01
CA ARG A 787 -7.42 -0.10 35.91
C ARG A 787 -8.53 0.95 35.60
N TRP A 788 -9.75 0.90 36.15
CA TRP A 788 -10.87 1.80 35.74
C TRP A 788 -11.01 3.09 36.57
N ALA A 789 -10.61 3.06 37.85
CA ALA A 789 -10.64 4.22 38.75
C ALA A 789 -9.65 5.33 38.36
N THR A 790 -8.59 4.96 37.64
CA THR A 790 -7.58 5.89 37.13
C THR A 790 -8.09 6.72 35.93
N ILE A 791 -9.17 6.31 35.28
CA ILE A 791 -9.65 6.91 34.02
C ILE A 791 -10.65 8.05 34.26
N GLY A 792 -11.63 7.88 35.16
CA GLY A 792 -12.65 8.91 35.45
C GLY A 792 -12.09 10.15 36.16
N ALA A 793 -11.11 9.96 37.07
CA ALA A 793 -10.42 11.04 37.76
C ALA A 793 -9.56 11.89 36.80
N ALA A 794 -9.06 11.30 35.72
CA ALA A 794 -8.29 12.02 34.70
C ALA A 794 -9.18 13.02 33.92
N GLY A 795 -10.44 12.68 33.62
CA GLY A 795 -11.33 13.53 32.82
C GLY A 795 -11.69 14.87 33.47
N VAL A 796 -12.11 14.86 34.73
CA VAL A 796 -12.49 16.08 35.48
C VAL A 796 -11.29 17.01 35.71
N LEU A 797 -10.11 16.41 35.98
CA LEU A 797 -8.87 17.14 36.19
C LEU A 797 -8.43 17.88 34.92
N LEU A 798 -8.60 17.27 33.74
CA LEU A 798 -8.18 17.82 32.45
C LEU A 798 -9.00 19.08 32.06
N VAL A 799 -10.30 19.11 32.32
CA VAL A 799 -11.19 20.24 31.94
C VAL A 799 -10.92 21.49 32.77
N ALA A 800 -10.76 21.33 34.08
CA ALA A 800 -10.45 22.42 35.00
C ALA A 800 -9.07 23.05 34.70
N LEU A 801 -8.09 22.23 34.33
CA LEU A 801 -6.78 22.71 33.88
C LEU A 801 -6.84 23.47 32.55
N GLY A 802 -7.71 23.08 31.62
CA GLY A 802 -7.84 23.73 30.31
C GLY A 802 -8.34 25.17 30.40
N ILE A 803 -9.38 25.42 31.21
CA ILE A 803 -10.00 26.75 31.36
C ILE A 803 -9.06 27.73 32.06
N THR A 804 -8.38 27.29 33.12
CA THR A 804 -7.43 28.12 33.89
C THR A 804 -6.18 28.46 33.09
N TRP A 805 -5.76 27.56 32.19
CA TRP A 805 -4.63 27.79 31.30
C TRP A 805 -4.92 28.85 30.23
N GLU A 806 -6.10 28.84 29.60
CA GLU A 806 -6.45 29.82 28.55
C GLU A 806 -6.52 31.26 29.08
N GLN A 807 -6.98 31.44 30.33
CA GLN A 807 -7.00 32.74 31.00
C GLN A 807 -5.58 33.26 31.26
N ARG A 808 -4.71 32.42 31.85
CA ARG A 808 -3.32 32.80 32.19
C ARG A 808 -2.46 33.09 30.96
N VAL A 809 -2.69 32.39 29.85
CA VAL A 809 -1.92 32.62 28.61
C VAL A 809 -2.29 33.93 27.93
N ARG A 810 -3.54 34.40 28.06
CA ARG A 810 -3.92 35.73 27.55
C ARG A 810 -3.32 36.85 28.40
N GLU A 811 -3.36 36.70 29.71
CA GLU A 811 -2.74 37.65 30.65
C GLU A 811 -1.23 37.75 30.39
N ALA A 812 -0.55 36.61 30.24
CA ALA A 812 0.88 36.57 29.92
C ALA A 812 1.20 37.22 28.56
N ARG A 813 0.39 37.00 27.51
CA ARG A 813 0.59 37.64 26.21
C ARG A 813 0.31 39.15 26.24
N GLY A 814 -0.65 39.60 27.05
CA GLY A 814 -0.91 41.02 27.28
C GLY A 814 0.28 41.71 27.97
N LEU A 815 0.83 41.09 29.01
CA LEU A 815 2.01 41.59 29.73
C LEU A 815 3.27 41.60 28.85
N LEU A 816 3.49 40.56 28.04
CA LEU A 816 4.60 40.51 27.08
C LEU A 816 4.48 41.58 25.97
N GLY A 817 3.25 41.93 25.57
CA GLY A 817 2.99 43.05 24.66
C GLY A 817 3.35 44.40 25.29
N TYR A 818 2.96 44.60 26.55
CA TYR A 818 3.28 45.81 27.32
C TYR A 818 4.79 45.98 27.57
N VAL A 819 5.48 44.92 27.94
CA VAL A 819 6.95 44.93 28.14
C VAL A 819 7.71 45.17 26.82
N ARG A 820 7.16 44.76 25.68
CA ARG A 820 7.70 45.08 24.35
C ARG A 820 7.41 46.51 23.88
N GLN A 821 6.47 47.21 24.50
CA GLN A 821 6.20 48.63 24.23
C GLN A 821 7.02 49.56 25.15
N LEU A 822 7.50 49.05 26.28
CA LEU A 822 8.41 49.75 27.19
C LEU A 822 9.91 49.62 26.80
N ARG A 823 10.23 48.67 25.92
CA ARG A 823 11.53 48.56 25.24
C ARG A 823 11.43 49.17 23.85
#